data_AF-A0A496ANM1-F1
#
_entry.id   AF-A0A496ANM1-F1
#
_cell.length_a   1.000
_cell.length_b   1.000
_cell.length_c   1.000
_cell.angle_alpha   90.00
_cell.angle_beta   90.00
_cell.angle_gamma   90.00
#
_symmetry.space_group_name_H-M   'P 1'
#
loop_
_entity.id
_entity.type
_entity.pdbx_description
1 polymer ?
#
loop_
_entity_poly.entity_id
_entity_poly.type
_entity_poly.pdbx_seq_one_letter_code
_entity_poly.pdbx_strand_id
1 'polypeptide(L)'
;MKNEDAQLINRFLTGDESAFTVLVKKHQKRVHALAWRKVGDFHIAEELTQDTFLKVYQKLGTLKNPNQFAGWLYVITDRVCTAWYRKQKPQMESLENTSEEEIDGLSYRSYEDEQRENASVEYRRGFIKNLLEQLPESERTVVTLHYLGEMTCQAIGEFLGVSANTVKSRLQRARNRLKEQENMIRETLGSVQLPTNFTENIMRQAGEIKPVSPTSSKPLVPWAVSAATAIFIFLIMGVGSEYLARFQNPYNVNAQSETTIEIIDAPIVLDTQAKRDLRNQAGRFDTDGKRSGIGPQASEPFVLAAATEVVDEKSTSTKPQWRQASGPAGVSILGFLASAKGDVYAASPIGIYKLTPDKETWTLVNASVTNGQLYPMPMAERGDRLYIVSVKEVLSSTDRGKTWHALGSRPEGRAVGLITTDQAFYLAIEKKGVFRSTDAGKQWIAFNDGFNFDDESSDEKISAASSIGDTVFTLTNRGLYRLNSGTWKKLPIETRSPFNAFDTFAVSEGDLYVAVSPDYSRMKLPEAQKQYGDSVMKGKIHWAIFHSTDLGNSWTDITPKKVSFPMQPARDIKLMVTGDTLLAVSSNNGIRSRDGGQTWTDLGEILYIPSYMPTVGVNDNTFYAGKYRLHRTTDSGESWHPFMRGMIGTGMRNLVAFKNALYVHNDWKIVKSSDHGETWTSVNFRAGWNSPRDPDFPNQRLVVADDVPYGVFLEKGKRDIFGAPTRKSKLRIFQLSADSNTLSPVHGLPSFEYDDKLDAKDLLAGEVTLGALAVGDKTFYIEYRRELFKCKPGTWEWVSTGLIDAGKQPHNSREGFQLAVSGKTIYVGMRDGKLFQSFDEGTTWKDVTPNLPLQFKRFKEIIFVGSTVYVSTNKGVLTSQNGEHWRVLTDTEGERLIVASLAVDDTTVYGVCNAGAYRLDNRGNWKKVSAEVPDGIRELVFSNNKLYIITYQRGMFHVSLGNEKG
;
A
#
# COMPACT_ATOMS: atom_id res chain seq x y z
N MET A 1 3.87 -9.19 51.75
CA MET A 1 2.92 -8.77 50.69
C MET A 1 1.59 -8.21 51.20
N LYS A 2 0.53 -8.97 51.52
CA LYS A 2 -0.83 -8.40 51.76
C LYS A 2 -0.89 -7.12 52.63
N ASN A 3 -0.18 -7.08 53.76
CA ASN A 3 -0.13 -5.89 54.63
C ASN A 3 0.64 -4.68 54.06
N GLU A 4 1.61 -4.86 53.15
CA GLU A 4 2.38 -3.73 52.57
C GLU A 4 1.49 -2.86 51.70
N ASP A 5 0.70 -3.48 50.81
CA ASP A 5 -0.22 -2.77 49.94
C ASP A 5 -1.27 -2.04 50.80
N ALA A 6 -1.78 -2.69 51.85
CA ALA A 6 -2.65 -2.06 52.83
C ALA A 6 -2.00 -0.87 53.57
N GLN A 7 -0.72 -0.96 53.95
CA GLN A 7 0.01 0.13 54.60
C GLN A 7 0.25 1.31 53.66
N LEU A 8 0.60 1.06 52.39
CA LEU A 8 0.78 2.12 51.41
C LEU A 8 -0.55 2.79 51.03
N ILE A 9 -1.63 2.01 50.93
CA ILE A 9 -3.00 2.54 50.75
C ILE A 9 -3.37 3.47 51.91
N ASN A 10 -3.14 3.04 53.14
CA ASN A 10 -3.44 3.86 54.32
C ASN A 10 -2.57 5.14 54.35
N ARG A 11 -1.26 5.05 54.07
CA ARG A 11 -0.36 6.21 53.94
C ARG A 11 -0.88 7.22 52.91
N PHE A 12 -1.26 6.74 51.73
CA PHE A 12 -1.83 7.58 50.67
C PHE A 12 -3.13 8.25 51.10
N LEU A 13 -4.06 7.51 51.71
CA LEU A 13 -5.31 8.05 52.24
C LEU A 13 -5.10 9.07 53.39
N THR A 14 -3.93 9.06 54.03
CA THR A 14 -3.50 10.10 54.99
C THR A 14 -2.66 11.23 54.38
N GLY A 15 -2.56 11.32 53.04
CA GLY A 15 -1.94 12.44 52.32
C GLY A 15 -0.56 12.16 51.72
N ASP A 16 -0.02 10.94 51.84
CA ASP A 16 1.28 10.57 51.26
C ASP A 16 1.14 10.12 49.79
N GLU A 17 1.14 11.08 48.86
CA GLU A 17 1.11 10.80 47.42
C GLU A 17 2.30 9.93 46.97
N SER A 18 3.45 9.98 47.67
CA SER A 18 4.59 9.10 47.38
C SER A 18 4.28 7.63 47.69
N ALA A 19 3.38 7.33 48.63
CA ALA A 19 2.89 5.98 48.85
C ALA A 19 2.04 5.46 47.68
N PHE A 20 1.35 6.34 46.94
CA PHE A 20 0.79 5.97 45.64
C PHE A 20 1.89 5.83 44.58
N THR A 21 2.91 6.70 44.56
CA THR A 21 4.08 6.51 43.69
C THR A 21 4.81 5.19 43.98
N VAL A 22 4.78 4.65 45.21
CA VAL A 22 5.39 3.37 45.62
C VAL A 22 4.46 2.18 45.43
N LEU A 23 3.14 2.30 45.70
CA LEU A 23 2.14 1.35 45.18
C LEU A 23 2.40 1.22 43.69
N VAL A 24 2.22 2.29 42.92
CA VAL A 24 2.38 2.24 41.47
C VAL A 24 3.84 1.99 41.04
N LYS A 25 4.93 2.30 41.77
CA LYS A 25 6.30 1.82 41.40
C LYS A 25 6.54 0.33 41.68
N LYS A 26 5.83 -0.28 42.63
CA LYS A 26 5.59 -1.72 42.70
C LYS A 26 4.58 -2.17 41.63
N HIS A 27 3.72 -1.25 41.13
CA HIS A 27 2.40 -1.51 40.50
C HIS A 27 1.94 -0.91 39.10
N GLN A 28 2.59 -1.18 37.94
CA GLN A 28 2.10 -1.19 36.52
C GLN A 28 2.63 -2.31 35.55
N LYS A 29 3.94 -2.60 35.42
CA LYS A 29 4.65 -3.18 34.23
C LYS A 29 3.93 -4.27 33.43
N ARG A 30 3.24 -5.07 34.20
CA ARG A 30 2.57 -6.26 33.77
C ARG A 30 1.05 -6.10 33.82
N VAL A 31 0.46 -5.12 34.53
CA VAL A 31 -0.94 -4.70 34.35
C VAL A 31 -1.09 -4.26 32.90
N HIS A 32 -0.05 -3.61 32.40
CA HIS A 32 0.25 -3.53 30.97
C HIS A 32 0.26 -4.91 30.29
N ALA A 33 1.03 -5.90 30.71
CA ALA A 33 0.92 -7.28 30.19
C ALA A 33 -0.48 -7.96 30.32
N LEU A 34 -1.40 -7.50 31.19
CA LEU A 34 -2.77 -8.02 31.33
C LEU A 34 -3.72 -7.29 30.38
N ALA A 35 -3.55 -5.98 30.26
CA ALA A 35 -4.12 -5.20 29.17
C ALA A 35 -3.66 -5.79 27.84
N TRP A 36 -2.36 -5.95 27.59
CA TRP A 36 -1.77 -6.55 26.39
C TRP A 36 -2.27 -7.96 26.11
N ARG A 37 -2.36 -8.83 27.13
CA ARG A 37 -2.99 -10.16 27.02
C ARG A 37 -4.44 -10.06 26.53
N LYS A 38 -5.18 -9.05 26.98
CA LYS A 38 -6.59 -8.85 26.64
C LYS A 38 -6.72 -8.20 25.27
N VAL A 39 -6.15 -7.02 25.07
CA VAL A 39 -6.31 -6.13 23.91
C VAL A 39 -5.47 -6.55 22.70
N GLY A 40 -4.23 -6.97 22.94
CA GLY A 40 -3.33 -7.45 21.91
C GLY A 40 -2.64 -6.37 21.05
N ASP A 41 -2.82 -5.08 21.33
CA ASP A 41 -1.90 -4.00 20.94
C ASP A 41 -1.07 -3.51 22.13
N PHE A 42 0.19 -3.15 21.88
CA PHE A 42 1.16 -2.72 22.90
C PHE A 42 0.93 -1.28 23.41
N HIS A 43 0.72 -0.31 22.52
CA HIS A 43 0.58 1.09 22.88
C HIS A 43 -0.72 1.33 23.65
N ILE A 44 -1.79 0.62 23.27
CA ILE A 44 -3.07 0.74 23.96
C ILE A 44 -3.08 -0.04 25.29
N ALA A 45 -2.34 -1.14 25.37
CA ALA A 45 -2.07 -1.78 26.65
C ALA A 45 -1.29 -0.87 27.61
N GLU A 46 -0.38 -0.05 27.09
CA GLU A 46 0.36 0.95 27.87
C GLU A 46 -0.62 2.00 28.42
N GLU A 47 -1.46 2.59 27.58
CA GLU A 47 -2.44 3.58 28.01
C GLU A 47 -3.47 3.04 29.01
N LEU A 48 -4.07 1.87 28.74
CA LEU A 48 -5.06 1.26 29.64
C LEU A 48 -4.49 0.96 31.02
N THR A 49 -3.16 0.88 31.12
CA THR A 49 -2.45 0.80 32.39
C THR A 49 -2.37 2.14 33.08
N GLN A 50 -2.09 3.24 32.36
CA GLN A 50 -2.19 4.60 32.92
C GLN A 50 -3.62 4.86 33.43
N ASP A 51 -4.61 4.66 32.56
CA ASP A 51 -6.03 4.86 32.81
C ASP A 51 -6.56 3.98 33.98
N THR A 52 -6.05 2.75 34.11
CA THR A 52 -6.29 1.91 35.31
C THR A 52 -5.82 2.61 36.58
N PHE A 53 -4.65 3.25 36.61
CA PHE A 53 -4.16 3.92 37.83
C PHE A 53 -4.77 5.28 38.11
N LEU A 54 -5.20 6.03 37.09
CA LEU A 54 -6.05 7.22 37.32
C LEU A 54 -7.38 6.80 37.98
N LYS A 55 -8.00 5.72 37.50
CA LYS A 55 -9.24 5.15 38.08
C LYS A 55 -9.05 4.52 39.46
N VAL A 56 -7.88 3.95 39.75
CA VAL A 56 -7.51 3.51 41.11
C VAL A 56 -7.34 4.72 42.02
N TYR A 57 -6.57 5.75 41.63
CA TYR A 57 -6.30 6.96 42.42
C TYR A 57 -7.60 7.62 42.88
N GLN A 58 -8.52 7.87 41.94
CA GLN A 58 -9.85 8.43 42.21
C GLN A 58 -10.68 7.60 43.19
N LYS A 59 -10.57 6.27 43.15
CA LYS A 59 -11.48 5.33 43.83
C LYS A 59 -10.86 4.60 45.02
N LEU A 60 -9.60 4.86 45.36
CA LEU A 60 -8.90 4.10 46.40
C LEU A 60 -9.55 4.27 47.78
N GLY A 61 -10.10 5.45 48.08
CA GLY A 61 -10.91 5.71 49.28
C GLY A 61 -12.25 4.95 49.34
N THR A 62 -12.65 4.26 48.26
CA THR A 62 -13.84 3.39 48.23
C THR A 62 -13.53 1.91 48.52
N LEU A 63 -12.24 1.55 48.62
CA LEU A 63 -11.82 0.16 48.87
C LEU A 63 -12.02 -0.22 50.34
N LYS A 64 -13.16 -0.86 50.62
CA LYS A 64 -13.56 -1.31 51.98
C LYS A 64 -12.58 -2.29 52.68
N ASN A 65 -11.68 -2.93 51.94
CA ASN A 65 -10.65 -3.81 52.50
C ASN A 65 -9.34 -3.74 51.70
N PRO A 66 -8.34 -2.96 52.16
CA PRO A 66 -7.06 -2.83 51.48
C PRO A 66 -6.29 -4.15 51.25
N ASN A 67 -6.51 -5.20 52.05
CA ASN A 67 -5.87 -6.51 51.86
C ASN A 67 -6.39 -7.28 50.63
N GLN A 68 -7.44 -6.79 49.96
CA GLN A 68 -7.97 -7.36 48.70
C GLN A 68 -7.51 -6.58 47.46
N PHE A 69 -6.62 -5.59 47.61
CA PHE A 69 -6.22 -4.66 46.55
C PHE A 69 -5.80 -5.33 45.23
N ALA A 70 -5.03 -6.42 45.28
CA ALA A 70 -4.62 -7.17 44.08
C ALA A 70 -5.82 -7.69 43.26
N GLY A 71 -6.79 -8.33 43.90
CA GLY A 71 -8.01 -8.84 43.24
C GLY A 71 -9.01 -7.73 42.88
N TRP A 72 -9.07 -6.66 43.68
CA TRP A 72 -9.86 -5.46 43.34
C TRP A 72 -9.29 -4.76 42.10
N LEU A 73 -7.96 -4.67 42.00
CA LEU A 73 -7.26 -4.16 40.83
C LEU A 73 -7.42 -5.06 39.60
N TYR A 74 -7.45 -6.40 39.76
CA TYR A 74 -7.83 -7.28 38.64
C TYR A 74 -9.16 -6.81 38.06
N VAL A 75 -10.16 -6.63 38.92
CA VAL A 75 -11.50 -6.22 38.52
C VAL A 75 -11.51 -4.79 37.94
N ILE A 76 -10.66 -3.87 38.39
CA ILE A 76 -10.53 -2.55 37.75
C ILE A 76 -9.84 -2.68 36.38
N THR A 77 -8.72 -3.37 36.27
CA THR A 77 -7.97 -3.57 35.01
C THR A 77 -8.85 -4.28 33.99
N ASP A 78 -9.51 -5.37 34.40
CA ASP A 78 -10.46 -6.15 33.61
C ASP A 78 -11.64 -5.28 33.17
N ARG A 79 -12.19 -4.43 34.04
CA ARG A 79 -13.24 -3.46 33.67
C ARG A 79 -12.75 -2.31 32.80
N VAL A 80 -11.51 -1.87 32.94
CA VAL A 80 -10.90 -0.84 32.07
C VAL A 80 -10.71 -1.42 30.68
N CYS A 81 -10.06 -2.59 30.57
CA CYS A 81 -9.91 -3.31 29.30
C CYS A 81 -11.27 -3.74 28.71
N THR A 82 -12.28 -4.08 29.52
CA THR A 82 -13.62 -4.45 29.03
C THR A 82 -14.50 -3.25 28.69
N ALA A 83 -14.36 -2.11 29.39
CA ALA A 83 -15.02 -0.87 29.03
C ALA A 83 -14.42 -0.30 27.75
N TRP A 84 -13.09 -0.28 27.67
CA TRP A 84 -12.36 -0.03 26.45
C TRP A 84 -12.78 -0.98 25.33
N TYR A 85 -12.87 -2.30 25.53
CA TYR A 85 -13.36 -3.23 24.48
C TYR A 85 -14.81 -3.00 24.03
N ARG A 86 -15.58 -2.16 24.75
CA ARG A 86 -16.92 -1.70 24.35
C ARG A 86 -16.91 -0.31 23.70
N LYS A 87 -15.81 0.42 23.85
CA LYS A 87 -15.47 1.74 23.30
C LYS A 87 -14.72 1.60 21.97
N GLN A 88 -13.87 0.57 21.87
CA GLN A 88 -13.19 0.00 20.70
C GLN A 88 -14.20 -0.60 19.68
N LYS A 89 -15.36 0.04 19.49
CA LYS A 89 -16.49 -0.54 18.75
C LYS A 89 -17.25 0.51 17.89
N PRO A 90 -16.63 0.95 16.78
CA PRO A 90 -17.14 1.92 15.78
C PRO A 90 -18.63 1.94 15.48
N GLN A 91 -19.28 3.04 15.07
CA GLN A 91 -18.94 4.48 14.90
C GLN A 91 -17.58 4.89 14.24
N MET A 92 -17.64 5.33 12.99
CA MET A 92 -16.48 5.67 12.13
C MET A 92 -15.83 7.04 12.41
N GLU A 93 -14.55 7.13 11.99
CA GLU A 93 -13.78 8.34 11.64
C GLU A 93 -13.49 9.35 12.79
N SER A 94 -12.25 9.83 12.98
CA SER A 94 -10.97 9.50 12.33
C SER A 94 -9.79 10.01 13.18
N LEU A 95 -9.55 9.37 14.33
CA LEU A 95 -8.70 9.91 15.40
C LEU A 95 -7.20 9.50 15.26
N GLU A 96 -6.37 9.11 16.24
CA GLU A 96 -6.49 8.62 17.63
C GLU A 96 -5.28 9.18 18.41
N ASN A 97 -5.32 9.88 19.55
CA ASN A 97 -6.35 10.23 20.55
C ASN A 97 -6.91 9.07 21.39
N THR A 98 -6.20 8.72 22.47
CA THR A 98 -6.46 7.51 23.28
C THR A 98 -6.23 6.24 22.43
N SER A 99 -6.65 5.06 22.91
CA SER A 99 -7.37 4.01 22.16
C SER A 99 -7.60 4.34 20.68
N GLU A 100 -7.31 3.45 19.74
CA GLU A 100 -8.15 2.26 19.50
C GLU A 100 -9.65 2.59 19.65
N GLU A 101 -10.05 3.66 18.96
CA GLU A 101 -11.37 4.26 18.81
C GLU A 101 -11.31 5.05 17.48
N GLU A 102 -11.71 4.52 16.31
CA GLU A 102 -12.60 3.39 16.03
C GLU A 102 -12.45 2.87 14.56
N ILE A 103 -11.83 1.68 14.32
CA ILE A 103 -11.78 1.04 12.96
C ILE A 103 -12.94 0.06 12.68
N ASP A 104 -14.02 0.56 12.04
CA ASP A 104 -14.80 -0.12 11.00
C ASP A 104 -15.81 0.87 10.37
N GLY A 105 -15.75 1.24 9.08
CA GLY A 105 -14.73 0.89 8.10
C GLY A 105 -15.09 1.31 6.67
N LEU A 106 -14.24 0.88 5.70
CA LEU A 106 -14.37 1.01 4.24
C LEU A 106 -14.20 2.44 3.67
N SER A 107 -13.47 2.71 2.58
CA SER A 107 -12.62 1.91 1.67
C SER A 107 -11.94 2.85 0.64
N TYR A 108 -11.04 2.48 -0.29
CA TYR A 108 -9.92 1.51 -0.35
C TYR A 108 -9.20 1.70 -1.71
N ARG A 109 -8.44 2.79 -1.93
CA ARG A 109 -7.52 2.95 -3.10
C ARG A 109 -6.25 3.79 -2.81
N SER A 110 -5.91 4.03 -1.54
CA SER A 110 -4.84 4.96 -1.11
C SER A 110 -3.98 4.41 0.05
N TYR A 111 -3.89 3.08 0.19
CA TYR A 111 -3.38 2.39 1.38
C TYR A 111 -2.09 1.55 1.13
N GLU A 112 -1.72 1.28 -0.12
CA GLU A 112 -0.81 0.17 -0.45
C GLU A 112 0.70 0.49 -0.38
N ASP A 113 1.09 1.77 -0.24
CA ASP A 113 2.46 2.24 -0.51
C ASP A 113 3.28 2.69 0.73
N GLU A 114 2.67 2.97 1.89
CA GLU A 114 3.41 3.46 3.08
C GLU A 114 3.97 2.34 4.00
N GLN A 115 3.47 1.11 3.90
CA GLN A 115 3.75 0.03 4.87
C GLN A 115 4.78 -1.01 4.40
N ARG A 116 6.09 -0.67 4.48
CA ARG A 116 7.19 -1.64 4.23
C ARG A 116 8.35 -1.71 5.23
N GLU A 117 8.46 -0.82 6.22
CA GLU A 117 9.67 -0.76 7.08
C GLU A 117 9.39 -0.95 8.58
N ASN A 118 8.47 -0.17 9.18
CA ASN A 118 7.92 -0.43 10.53
C ASN A 118 7.38 -1.87 10.63
N ALA A 119 6.85 -2.36 9.51
CA ALA A 119 6.41 -3.74 9.30
C ALA A 119 7.39 -4.80 9.80
N SER A 120 8.71 -4.57 9.84
CA SER A 120 9.67 -5.59 10.31
C SER A 120 9.59 -5.90 11.81
N VAL A 121 9.31 -4.91 12.65
CA VAL A 121 9.13 -5.07 14.11
C VAL A 121 7.69 -5.47 14.43
N GLU A 122 6.71 -4.87 13.74
CA GLU A 122 5.31 -5.27 13.83
C GLU A 122 5.09 -6.73 13.40
N TYR A 123 5.81 -7.21 12.37
CA TYR A 123 5.77 -8.60 11.94
C TYR A 123 6.30 -9.56 13.00
N ARG A 124 7.39 -9.21 13.72
CA ARG A 124 7.89 -10.04 14.84
C ARG A 124 6.90 -10.08 16.01
N ARG A 125 6.33 -8.92 16.38
CA ARG A 125 5.30 -8.81 17.43
C ARG A 125 4.03 -9.58 17.06
N GLY A 126 3.52 -9.38 15.84
CA GLY A 126 2.36 -10.05 15.28
C GLY A 126 2.56 -11.55 15.08
N PHE A 127 3.75 -12.01 14.71
CA PHE A 127 4.09 -13.44 14.65
C PHE A 127 4.03 -14.08 16.05
N ILE A 128 4.55 -13.40 17.07
CA ILE A 128 4.45 -13.87 18.46
C ILE A 128 3.01 -13.82 18.98
N LYS A 129 2.21 -12.81 18.64
CA LYS A 129 0.76 -12.79 18.90
C LYS A 129 0.08 -14.04 18.30
N ASN A 130 0.33 -14.35 17.03
CA ASN A 130 -0.19 -15.55 16.35
C ASN A 130 0.30 -16.88 16.97
N LEU A 131 1.51 -16.93 17.54
CA LEU A 131 2.03 -18.11 18.26
C LEU A 131 1.37 -18.28 19.63
N LEU A 132 1.25 -17.21 20.41
CA LEU A 132 0.54 -17.20 21.68
C LEU A 132 -0.97 -17.49 21.48
N GLU A 133 -1.55 -17.11 20.34
CA GLU A 133 -2.94 -17.41 19.99
C GLU A 133 -3.23 -18.89 19.74
N GLN A 134 -2.22 -19.70 19.40
CA GLN A 134 -2.35 -21.17 19.30
C GLN A 134 -2.43 -21.86 20.67
N LEU A 135 -2.14 -21.14 21.76
CA LEU A 135 -2.38 -21.63 23.12
C LEU A 135 -3.85 -21.45 23.51
N PRO A 136 -4.44 -22.43 24.24
CA PRO A 136 -5.71 -22.23 24.93
C PRO A 136 -5.63 -21.00 25.83
N GLU A 137 -6.71 -20.21 25.95
CA GLU A 137 -6.69 -18.89 26.59
C GLU A 137 -6.05 -18.89 28.00
N SER A 138 -6.36 -19.91 28.81
CA SER A 138 -5.81 -20.05 30.16
C SER A 138 -4.29 -20.35 30.19
N GLU A 139 -3.74 -20.91 29.11
CA GLU A 139 -2.30 -21.18 28.93
C GLU A 139 -1.60 -19.96 28.34
N ARG A 140 -2.23 -19.32 27.32
CA ARG A 140 -1.81 -18.04 26.74
C ARG A 140 -1.62 -16.96 27.80
N THR A 141 -2.65 -16.75 28.62
CA THR A 141 -2.65 -15.77 29.70
C THR A 141 -1.38 -15.92 30.51
N VAL A 142 -1.21 -17.13 31.07
CA VAL A 142 -0.12 -17.53 31.95
C VAL A 142 1.27 -17.29 31.36
N VAL A 143 1.48 -17.57 30.06
CA VAL A 143 2.76 -17.26 29.39
C VAL A 143 3.02 -15.75 29.34
N THR A 144 2.04 -14.96 28.91
CA THR A 144 2.18 -13.50 28.82
C THR A 144 2.52 -12.90 30.17
N LEU A 145 1.86 -13.34 31.25
CA LEU A 145 2.13 -12.83 32.60
C LEU A 145 3.52 -13.27 33.11
N HIS A 146 3.96 -14.48 32.76
CA HIS A 146 5.25 -14.98 33.21
C HIS A 146 6.43 -14.29 32.48
N TYR A 147 6.31 -14.03 31.17
CA TYR A 147 7.42 -13.48 30.36
C TYR A 147 7.39 -11.97 30.18
N LEU A 148 6.34 -11.42 29.56
CA LEU A 148 6.18 -9.96 29.50
C LEU A 148 5.98 -9.39 30.92
N GLY A 149 5.49 -10.22 31.84
CA GLY A 149 5.34 -9.84 33.21
C GLY A 149 6.50 -10.14 34.17
N GLU A 150 7.40 -11.10 33.92
CA GLU A 150 8.40 -11.49 34.95
C GLU A 150 7.72 -11.99 36.27
N MET A 151 6.49 -12.50 36.19
CA MET A 151 5.68 -12.84 37.36
C MET A 151 5.98 -14.27 37.86
N THR A 152 6.11 -14.47 39.19
CA THR A 152 6.36 -15.80 39.79
C THR A 152 5.08 -16.63 39.87
N CYS A 153 5.10 -17.96 39.79
CA CYS A 153 3.87 -18.77 39.71
C CYS A 153 2.87 -18.57 40.88
N GLN A 154 3.36 -18.24 42.09
CA GLN A 154 2.55 -17.92 43.27
C GLN A 154 2.09 -16.46 43.28
N ALA A 155 2.92 -15.51 42.85
CA ALA A 155 2.44 -14.15 42.62
C ALA A 155 1.33 -14.24 41.58
N ILE A 156 1.63 -14.85 40.42
CA ILE A 156 0.69 -15.19 39.36
C ILE A 156 -0.54 -15.71 40.07
N GLY A 157 -0.54 -16.77 40.90
CA GLY A 157 -1.54 -16.92 41.98
C GLY A 157 -2.55 -15.77 42.21
N GLU A 158 -2.33 -14.87 43.15
CA GLU A 158 -3.36 -14.14 43.93
C GLU A 158 -4.45 -13.24 43.23
N PHE A 159 -4.61 -13.17 41.90
CA PHE A 159 -5.33 -12.06 41.17
C PHE A 159 -6.46 -12.49 40.13
N LEU A 160 -6.72 -13.78 39.74
CA LEU A 160 -7.88 -14.31 38.89
C LEU A 160 -8.95 -15.17 39.69
N GLY A 161 -8.89 -15.27 41.02
CA GLY A 161 -9.80 -16.07 41.88
C GLY A 161 -9.55 -17.55 42.30
N VAL A 162 -8.35 -18.17 42.30
CA VAL A 162 -8.12 -19.58 42.81
C VAL A 162 -6.96 -19.80 43.84
N SER A 163 -5.86 -20.57 43.59
CA SER A 163 -4.82 -20.92 44.59
C SER A 163 -3.31 -20.84 44.14
N ALA A 164 -2.45 -21.83 44.39
CA ALA A 164 -1.07 -21.90 43.88
C ALA A 164 -0.88 -23.00 42.80
N ASN A 165 -2.01 -23.55 42.32
CA ASN A 165 -2.12 -24.79 41.56
C ASN A 165 -3.14 -24.83 40.33
N THR A 166 -3.26 -23.77 39.47
CA THR A 166 -3.57 -23.73 37.96
C THR A 166 -3.06 -22.55 36.94
N VAL A 167 -1.87 -22.12 36.31
CA VAL A 167 -0.30 -22.13 36.12
C VAL A 167 0.59 -23.34 35.78
N LYS A 168 1.49 -23.93 36.61
CA LYS A 168 2.70 -24.63 36.11
C LYS A 168 2.44 -25.65 35.00
N SER A 169 1.43 -26.52 35.06
CA SER A 169 0.94 -27.32 33.91
C SER A 169 0.46 -26.47 32.72
N ARG A 170 -0.38 -25.44 32.87
CA ARG A 170 -0.73 -24.47 31.81
C ARG A 170 0.51 -23.78 31.20
N LEU A 171 1.50 -23.38 32.00
CA LEU A 171 2.77 -22.78 31.52
C LEU A 171 3.65 -23.81 30.83
N GLN A 172 3.82 -25.00 31.42
CA GLN A 172 4.64 -26.09 30.90
C GLN A 172 4.01 -26.74 29.67
N ARG A 173 2.69 -26.86 29.61
CA ARG A 173 1.93 -27.26 28.43
C ARG A 173 2.04 -26.18 27.36
N ALA A 174 2.05 -24.89 27.71
CA ALA A 174 2.35 -23.84 26.74
C ALA A 174 3.78 -23.90 26.20
N ARG A 175 4.78 -24.06 27.08
CA ARG A 175 6.19 -24.31 26.70
C ARG A 175 6.30 -25.51 25.77
N ASN A 176 5.73 -26.65 26.16
CA ASN A 176 5.71 -27.88 25.37
C ASN A 176 4.97 -27.70 24.02
N ARG A 177 3.91 -26.87 23.96
CA ARG A 177 3.19 -26.52 22.71
C ARG A 177 3.96 -25.56 21.81
N LEU A 178 4.83 -24.72 22.36
CA LEU A 178 5.61 -23.71 21.64
C LEU A 178 7.13 -23.99 21.70
N LYS A 179 7.51 -25.27 21.85
CA LYS A 179 8.86 -25.71 22.23
C LYS A 179 9.97 -25.18 21.31
N GLU A 180 9.71 -25.09 20.01
CA GLU A 180 10.65 -24.57 19.00
C GLU A 180 10.78 -23.04 19.02
N GLN A 181 9.78 -22.34 19.57
CA GLN A 181 9.64 -20.88 19.51
C GLN A 181 9.87 -20.21 20.87
N GLU A 182 10.09 -20.98 21.94
CA GLU A 182 10.14 -20.49 23.32
C GLU A 182 11.24 -19.43 23.53
N ASN A 183 12.44 -19.62 22.98
CA ASN A 183 13.53 -18.65 23.13
C ASN A 183 13.17 -17.30 22.49
N MET A 184 12.67 -17.30 21.25
CA MET A 184 12.23 -16.09 20.55
C MET A 184 11.09 -15.37 21.30
N ILE A 185 10.16 -16.13 21.89
CA ILE A 185 9.07 -15.58 22.71
C ILE A 185 9.63 -14.96 24.01
N ARG A 186 10.54 -15.66 24.71
CA ARG A 186 11.19 -15.17 25.93
C ARG A 186 12.01 -13.90 25.66
N GLU A 187 12.82 -13.90 24.60
CA GLU A 187 13.67 -12.76 24.21
C GLU A 187 12.83 -11.57 23.79
N THR A 188 11.86 -11.76 22.88
CA THR A 188 11.05 -10.64 22.39
C THR A 188 10.17 -10.08 23.49
N LEU A 189 9.45 -10.91 24.27
CA LEU A 189 8.61 -10.42 25.38
C LEU A 189 9.44 -9.83 26.53
N GLY A 190 10.62 -10.40 26.84
CA GLY A 190 11.51 -9.87 27.86
C GLY A 190 12.25 -8.59 27.45
N SER A 191 12.37 -8.32 26.14
CA SER A 191 12.92 -7.07 25.61
C SER A 191 11.95 -5.89 25.69
N VAL A 192 10.65 -6.14 25.95
CA VAL A 192 9.64 -5.10 26.03
C VAL A 192 9.78 -4.31 27.32
N GLN A 193 10.18 -3.06 27.19
CA GLN A 193 10.21 -2.09 28.29
C GLN A 193 9.13 -1.03 28.06
N LEU A 194 8.54 -0.57 29.16
CA LEU A 194 7.65 0.60 29.15
C LEU A 194 8.49 1.87 29.29
N PRO A 195 8.05 3.02 28.75
CA PRO A 195 8.78 4.28 28.81
C PRO A 195 9.21 4.65 30.23
N THR A 196 10.43 5.19 30.35
CA THR A 196 11.02 5.55 31.65
C THR A 196 10.17 6.58 32.40
N ASN A 197 9.64 7.57 31.67
CA ASN A 197 8.73 8.60 32.17
C ASN A 197 7.30 8.11 32.45
N PHE A 198 6.92 6.86 32.13
CA PHE A 198 5.56 6.36 32.30
C PHE A 198 5.08 6.52 33.76
N THR A 199 5.98 6.33 34.72
CA THR A 199 5.68 6.56 36.14
C THR A 199 5.21 7.99 36.39
N GLU A 200 5.96 8.95 35.86
CA GLU A 200 5.79 10.37 36.07
C GLU A 200 4.62 10.92 35.26
N ASN A 201 4.30 10.33 34.10
CA ASN A 201 3.09 10.62 33.33
C ASN A 201 1.83 10.32 34.16
N ILE A 202 1.76 9.14 34.79
CA ILE A 202 0.65 8.81 35.71
C ILE A 202 0.61 9.78 36.89
N MET A 203 1.74 10.07 37.54
CA MET A 203 1.73 10.94 38.72
C MET A 203 1.39 12.40 38.38
N ARG A 204 1.78 12.89 37.19
CA ARG A 204 1.40 14.21 36.66
C ARG A 204 -0.10 14.29 36.44
N GLN A 205 -0.67 13.35 35.68
CA GLN A 205 -2.12 13.26 35.46
C GLN A 205 -2.90 13.05 36.77
N ALA A 206 -2.37 12.27 37.72
CA ALA A 206 -2.98 12.07 39.03
C ALA A 206 -2.97 13.36 39.88
N GLY A 207 -1.92 14.19 39.79
CA GLY A 207 -1.87 15.50 40.44
C GLY A 207 -2.86 16.53 39.88
N GLU A 208 -3.25 16.39 38.61
CA GLU A 208 -4.32 17.18 37.98
C GLU A 208 -5.73 16.70 38.40
N ILE A 209 -5.86 15.43 38.82
CA ILE A 209 -7.11 14.82 39.27
C ILE A 209 -7.30 15.04 40.77
N LYS A 210 -8.34 15.81 41.14
CA LYS A 210 -8.80 15.86 42.52
C LYS A 210 -9.29 14.46 42.95
N PRO A 211 -8.73 13.84 44.01
CA PRO A 211 -9.31 12.64 44.59
C PRO A 211 -10.70 12.98 45.16
N VAL A 212 -11.59 11.98 45.23
CA VAL A 212 -12.97 12.17 45.73
C VAL A 212 -12.96 12.24 47.27
N SER A 213 -12.43 13.34 47.79
CA SER A 213 -12.43 13.66 49.22
C SER A 213 -13.85 14.05 49.68
N PRO A 214 -14.34 13.55 50.82
CA PRO A 214 -15.47 14.17 51.50
C PRO A 214 -15.11 15.62 51.90
N THR A 215 -16.12 16.48 51.98
CA THR A 215 -16.00 17.94 51.75
C THR A 215 -15.28 18.75 52.85
N SER A 216 -13.96 19.02 52.68
CA SER A 216 -13.18 20.20 53.19
C SER A 216 -13.07 20.44 54.74
N SER A 217 -12.04 21.06 55.35
CA SER A 217 -11.32 22.29 54.97
C SER A 217 -10.11 22.70 55.89
N LYS A 218 -9.02 23.21 55.28
CA LYS A 218 -8.07 24.30 55.67
C LYS A 218 -7.06 24.21 56.90
N PRO A 219 -5.96 25.06 56.94
CA PRO A 219 -4.62 24.66 57.46
C PRO A 219 -3.80 25.69 58.33
N LEU A 220 -2.52 25.40 58.68
CA LEU A 220 -1.43 26.36 59.06
C LEU A 220 0.01 25.75 58.95
N VAL A 221 1.11 26.49 59.27
CA VAL A 221 2.52 26.19 58.81
C VAL A 221 3.66 26.16 59.90
N PRO A 222 4.92 26.71 59.78
CA PRO A 222 6.21 25.99 59.53
C PRO A 222 7.36 26.14 60.58
N TRP A 223 8.46 25.34 60.44
CA TRP A 223 9.90 25.68 60.72
C TRP A 223 10.85 24.47 60.42
N ALA A 224 12.21 24.51 60.49
CA ALA A 224 13.25 25.36 59.87
C ALA A 224 14.70 24.80 60.14
N VAL A 225 15.77 25.39 59.53
CA VAL A 225 17.22 25.39 59.98
C VAL A 225 18.05 24.08 59.86
N SER A 226 19.32 24.00 59.40
CA SER A 226 20.24 24.95 58.68
C SER A 226 21.51 24.30 58.07
N ALA A 227 22.10 24.97 57.05
CA ALA A 227 23.54 25.10 56.64
C ALA A 227 24.44 23.84 56.45
N ALA A 228 25.16 23.61 55.33
CA ALA A 228 26.18 24.41 54.60
C ALA A 228 27.56 24.46 55.33
N THR A 229 28.75 24.38 54.68
CA THR A 229 29.13 24.60 53.26
C THR A 229 30.46 23.85 52.91
N ALA A 230 31.02 24.09 51.71
CA ALA A 230 32.30 23.59 51.14
C ALA A 230 32.28 22.10 50.72
N ILE A 231 32.25 21.71 49.43
CA ILE A 231 33.04 22.15 48.26
C ILE A 231 34.54 21.91 48.45
N PHE A 232 35.05 20.75 48.00
CA PHE A 232 36.32 20.67 47.24
C PHE A 232 36.59 19.30 46.59
N ILE A 233 36.23 18.19 47.22
CA ILE A 233 37.00 16.93 47.05
C ILE A 233 36.77 16.17 45.72
N PHE A 234 35.53 16.01 45.23
CA PHE A 234 35.24 15.13 44.07
C PHE A 234 34.64 15.84 42.84
N LEU A 235 35.23 16.98 42.48
CA LEU A 235 35.15 17.56 41.14
C LEU A 235 36.15 16.88 40.18
N ILE A 236 36.27 15.54 40.25
CA ILE A 236 37.41 14.79 39.65
C ILE A 236 36.96 13.67 38.69
N MET A 237 35.90 12.92 38.98
CA MET A 237 35.27 11.94 38.07
C MET A 237 33.76 11.93 38.32
N GLY A 238 32.91 11.85 37.29
CA GLY A 238 31.48 12.19 37.46
C GLY A 238 30.46 11.48 36.56
N VAL A 239 29.20 11.94 36.71
CA VAL A 239 27.96 11.58 35.97
C VAL A 239 27.24 10.28 36.42
N GLY A 240 25.92 10.38 36.66
CA GLY A 240 24.94 9.28 36.91
C GLY A 240 23.83 9.23 35.83
N SER A 241 22.60 8.69 35.98
CA SER A 241 21.90 8.05 37.13
C SER A 241 20.51 7.42 36.75
N GLU A 242 20.21 6.20 37.26
CA GLU A 242 18.93 5.64 37.85
C GLU A 242 17.53 5.37 37.15
N TYR A 243 16.91 4.23 37.57
CA TYR A 243 15.45 3.84 37.80
C TYR A 243 14.39 3.56 36.67
N LEU A 244 13.19 2.93 36.89
CA LEU A 244 12.69 1.72 37.65
C LEU A 244 11.14 1.46 37.42
N ALA A 245 10.61 0.23 37.18
CA ALA A 245 9.15 -0.02 36.95
C ALA A 245 8.43 -1.44 37.20
N ARG A 246 7.63 -1.66 38.29
CA ARG A 246 6.12 -1.99 38.45
C ARG A 246 5.33 -3.43 38.32
N PHE A 247 3.94 -3.60 38.50
CA PHE A 247 2.96 -4.78 38.87
C PHE A 247 2.43 -5.83 37.86
N GLN A 248 1.74 -6.94 38.31
CA GLN A 248 0.39 -7.53 37.91
C GLN A 248 0.06 -8.80 38.73
N ASN A 249 -0.80 -9.72 38.20
CA ASN A 249 -0.87 -11.22 38.17
C ASN A 249 -2.05 -11.63 37.16
N PRO A 250 -2.61 -12.87 36.87
CA PRO A 250 -2.70 -14.09 37.70
C PRO A 250 -2.88 -15.63 37.32
N TYR A 251 -2.96 -16.46 38.41
CA TYR A 251 -3.22 -17.88 38.80
C TYR A 251 -2.68 -19.05 37.92
N ASN A 252 -1.98 -20.18 38.28
CA ASN A 252 -1.26 -20.85 39.44
C ASN A 252 -0.48 -22.30 39.36
N VAL A 253 -0.78 -23.40 38.56
CA VAL A 253 -0.58 -24.94 38.60
C VAL A 253 0.64 -25.56 39.24
N ASN A 254 0.53 -26.85 39.59
CA ASN A 254 1.55 -27.88 39.47
C ASN A 254 1.36 -28.70 38.18
N ALA A 255 2.44 -28.92 37.45
CA ALA A 255 2.79 -30.24 36.89
C ALA A 255 4.32 -30.26 36.84
N GLN A 256 4.92 -31.41 37.11
CA GLN A 256 6.37 -31.61 37.11
C GLN A 256 6.78 -32.54 35.96
N SER A 257 8.08 -32.74 35.81
CA SER A 257 8.76 -33.34 34.68
C SER A 257 9.83 -34.33 35.13
N GLU A 258 10.15 -35.31 34.29
CA GLU A 258 11.25 -36.27 34.49
C GLU A 258 12.20 -36.28 33.28
N THR A 259 13.35 -36.95 33.43
CA THR A 259 14.57 -36.71 32.63
C THR A 259 15.36 -38.02 32.40
N THR A 260 16.06 -38.16 31.27
CA THR A 260 17.05 -39.24 31.03
C THR A 260 18.18 -38.75 30.13
N ILE A 261 19.39 -39.33 30.28
CA ILE A 261 20.63 -39.04 29.53
C ILE A 261 21.34 -40.37 29.28
N GLU A 262 22.06 -40.54 28.16
CA GLU A 262 23.10 -41.58 28.02
C GLU A 262 24.22 -41.13 27.05
N ILE A 263 25.43 -41.73 27.18
CA ILE A 263 26.68 -41.33 26.51
C ILE A 263 27.52 -42.59 26.20
N ILE A 264 28.20 -42.66 25.04
CA ILE A 264 29.29 -43.63 24.76
C ILE A 264 30.42 -42.95 23.95
N ASP A 265 31.68 -43.22 24.30
CA ASP A 265 32.92 -42.74 23.65
C ASP A 265 33.60 -43.78 22.74
N ALA A 266 34.41 -43.34 21.75
CA ALA A 266 35.67 -43.99 21.31
C ALA A 266 36.50 -43.12 20.32
N PRO A 267 37.86 -43.08 20.38
CA PRO A 267 38.72 -42.26 19.50
C PRO A 267 39.74 -43.05 18.62
N ILE A 268 40.48 -42.36 17.72
CA ILE A 268 41.81 -42.75 17.17
C ILE A 268 42.53 -41.52 16.54
N VAL A 269 43.85 -41.60 16.29
CA VAL A 269 44.80 -40.46 16.35
C VAL A 269 45.93 -40.48 15.27
N LEU A 270 46.33 -39.29 14.75
CA LEU A 270 47.55 -38.95 13.95
C LEU A 270 47.73 -39.63 12.56
N ASP A 271 48.62 -39.20 11.65
CA ASP A 271 49.69 -38.18 11.68
C ASP A 271 49.81 -37.36 10.35
N THR A 272 50.82 -36.48 10.27
CA THR A 272 51.11 -35.48 9.24
C THR A 272 52.33 -35.81 8.38
N GLN A 273 52.47 -35.17 7.21
CA GLN A 273 53.76 -35.01 6.52
C GLN A 273 53.95 -33.61 5.93
N ALA A 274 55.21 -33.18 5.86
CA ALA A 274 55.68 -31.91 5.31
C ALA A 274 55.90 -32.00 3.77
N LYS A 275 56.39 -31.01 3.00
CA LYS A 275 57.30 -29.88 3.31
C LYS A 275 57.26 -28.80 2.21
N ARG A 276 57.86 -27.63 2.46
CA ARG A 276 58.20 -26.59 1.46
C ARG A 276 59.54 -26.86 0.77
N ASP A 277 59.73 -26.30 -0.43
CA ASP A 277 60.98 -25.72 -1.01
C ASP A 277 60.65 -25.08 -2.39
N LEU A 278 61.43 -24.20 -3.06
CA LEU A 278 62.20 -22.99 -2.66
C LEU A 278 62.65 -22.21 -3.93
N ARG A 279 62.69 -20.85 -3.88
CA ARG A 279 63.51 -19.92 -4.75
C ARG A 279 63.22 -19.89 -6.29
N ASN A 280 63.65 -18.91 -7.12
CA ASN A 280 64.40 -17.62 -7.05
C ASN A 280 63.68 -16.61 -8.03
N GLN A 281 63.62 -15.27 -7.85
CA GLN A 281 64.65 -14.21 -8.04
C GLN A 281 65.34 -14.19 -9.44
N ALA A 282 65.58 -13.05 -10.12
CA ALA A 282 65.18 -11.63 -9.93
C ALA A 282 65.51 -10.77 -11.21
N GLY A 283 65.14 -9.47 -11.23
CA GLY A 283 65.52 -8.47 -12.25
C GLY A 283 64.29 -7.87 -12.97
N ARG A 284 63.80 -6.64 -12.74
CA ARG A 284 64.37 -5.30 -12.41
C ARG A 284 64.87 -4.50 -13.63
N PHE A 285 64.08 -3.50 -14.01
CA PHE A 285 64.52 -2.23 -14.59
C PHE A 285 63.76 -1.09 -13.89
N ASP A 286 64.40 0.06 -13.73
CA ASP A 286 63.94 1.24 -12.97
C ASP A 286 63.82 2.48 -13.90
N THR A 287 63.33 3.61 -13.36
CA THR A 287 63.26 4.98 -13.97
C THR A 287 62.14 5.21 -15.02
N ASP A 288 61.44 6.35 -15.07
CA ASP A 288 61.19 7.40 -14.05
C ASP A 288 59.90 8.18 -14.39
N GLY A 289 59.20 8.84 -13.43
CA GLY A 289 57.88 9.41 -13.81
C GLY A 289 57.01 10.30 -12.90
N LYS A 290 57.31 10.54 -11.60
CA LYS A 290 56.52 11.40 -10.65
C LYS A 290 55.10 10.87 -10.29
N ARG A 291 54.80 10.59 -9.01
CA ARG A 291 54.15 11.49 -7.99
C ARG A 291 52.87 12.19 -8.50
N SER A 292 51.72 12.19 -7.82
CA SER A 292 51.30 11.80 -6.44
C SER A 292 49.76 11.65 -6.45
N GLY A 293 49.04 10.95 -5.57
CA GLY A 293 49.29 10.15 -4.37
C GLY A 293 47.93 9.77 -3.76
N ILE A 294 47.81 8.63 -3.04
CA ILE A 294 46.50 8.02 -2.73
C ILE A 294 46.00 8.33 -1.31
N GLY A 295 44.71 8.66 -1.19
CA GLY A 295 43.89 8.56 0.02
C GLY A 295 42.66 7.66 -0.25
N PRO A 296 42.03 7.04 0.77
CA PRO A 296 41.10 5.94 0.56
C PRO A 296 39.74 6.38 0.01
N GLN A 297 39.23 5.66 -1.01
CA GLN A 297 37.84 5.79 -1.44
C GLN A 297 36.90 5.14 -0.40
N ALA A 298 35.79 5.82 -0.10
CA ALA A 298 34.60 5.20 0.46
C ALA A 298 33.75 4.58 -0.66
N SER A 299 32.95 3.57 -0.34
CA SER A 299 32.12 2.83 -1.31
C SER A 299 31.05 3.72 -1.95
N GLU A 300 31.02 3.77 -3.28
CA GLU A 300 29.98 4.48 -4.03
C GLU A 300 28.66 3.65 -4.14
N PRO A 301 27.48 4.30 -4.16
CA PRO A 301 26.22 3.62 -4.47
C PRO A 301 26.15 3.16 -5.94
N PHE A 302 25.43 2.06 -6.20
CA PHE A 302 25.20 1.53 -7.55
C PHE A 302 24.45 2.55 -8.44
N VAL A 303 25.08 3.00 -9.53
CA VAL A 303 24.47 3.90 -10.52
C VAL A 303 23.77 3.09 -11.60
N LEU A 304 22.46 3.30 -11.76
CA LEU A 304 21.68 2.70 -12.85
C LEU A 304 21.85 3.53 -14.14
N ALA A 305 22.87 3.21 -14.94
CA ALA A 305 23.14 3.89 -16.21
C ALA A 305 22.11 3.48 -17.28
N ALA A 306 21.14 4.36 -17.55
CA ALA A 306 20.14 4.18 -18.60
C ALA A 306 20.40 5.16 -19.77
N ALA A 307 21.38 4.84 -20.61
CA ALA A 307 21.65 5.53 -21.87
C ALA A 307 22.09 4.52 -22.94
N THR A 308 21.82 4.83 -24.21
CA THR A 308 21.97 3.89 -25.32
C THR A 308 23.43 3.75 -25.79
N GLU A 309 24.19 2.86 -25.17
CA GLU A 309 25.51 2.45 -25.66
C GLU A 309 25.50 1.03 -26.24
N VAL A 310 26.19 0.86 -27.36
CA VAL A 310 26.52 -0.46 -27.93
C VAL A 310 27.71 -1.01 -27.15
N VAL A 311 27.43 -1.62 -26.00
CA VAL A 311 28.47 -2.16 -25.11
C VAL A 311 29.03 -3.45 -25.69
N ASP A 312 30.31 -3.42 -26.07
CA ASP A 312 31.11 -4.57 -26.49
C ASP A 312 31.09 -5.70 -25.44
N GLU A 313 31.11 -6.95 -25.91
CA GLU A 313 31.09 -8.14 -25.03
C GLU A 313 32.43 -8.35 -24.29
N LYS A 314 32.66 -7.61 -23.20
CA LYS A 314 33.69 -7.89 -22.18
C LYS A 314 33.40 -7.26 -20.82
N SER A 315 32.51 -7.90 -20.04
CA SER A 315 32.45 -7.69 -18.58
C SER A 315 32.09 -9.00 -17.86
N THR A 316 32.81 -9.30 -16.79
CA THR A 316 32.86 -10.64 -16.16
C THR A 316 31.75 -10.88 -15.13
N SER A 317 30.48 -10.89 -15.58
CA SER A 317 29.36 -11.46 -14.83
C SER A 317 29.07 -12.87 -15.35
N THR A 318 29.40 -13.91 -14.57
CA THR A 318 29.15 -15.32 -14.94
C THR A 318 27.69 -15.76 -14.85
N LYS A 319 26.77 -14.86 -14.47
CA LYS A 319 25.32 -15.10 -14.45
C LYS A 319 24.57 -14.07 -15.31
N PRO A 320 23.51 -14.49 -16.04
CA PRO A 320 22.61 -13.59 -16.73
C PRO A 320 21.99 -12.52 -15.83
N GLN A 321 21.86 -11.32 -16.37
CA GLN A 321 21.32 -10.13 -15.71
C GLN A 321 20.03 -9.69 -16.39
N TRP A 322 19.06 -9.20 -15.60
CA TRP A 322 17.83 -8.62 -16.13
C TRP A 322 18.10 -7.31 -16.86
N ARG A 323 17.47 -7.13 -18.03
CA ARG A 323 17.46 -5.88 -18.79
C ARG A 323 16.04 -5.32 -18.80
N GLN A 324 15.91 -4.01 -18.60
CA GLN A 324 14.64 -3.30 -18.78
C GLN A 324 14.30 -3.30 -20.28
N ALA A 325 13.07 -3.67 -20.62
CA ALA A 325 12.50 -3.47 -21.94
C ALA A 325 11.62 -2.22 -21.95
N SER A 326 11.47 -1.54 -23.10
CA SER A 326 10.64 -0.33 -23.21
C SER A 326 9.20 -0.55 -22.73
N GLY A 327 8.62 -1.70 -23.09
CA GLY A 327 7.26 -2.08 -22.73
C GLY A 327 6.18 -1.28 -23.49
N PRO A 328 4.91 -1.70 -23.41
CA PRO A 328 3.82 -1.03 -24.07
C PRO A 328 3.49 0.30 -23.37
N ALA A 329 3.49 1.37 -24.15
CA ALA A 329 3.33 2.73 -23.65
C ALA A 329 2.04 2.92 -22.82
N GLY A 330 2.24 3.06 -21.51
CA GLY A 330 1.23 3.30 -20.49
C GLY A 330 1.93 3.58 -19.17
N VAL A 331 2.07 4.86 -18.81
CA VAL A 331 2.94 5.35 -17.74
C VAL A 331 2.06 6.03 -16.70
N SER A 332 2.15 5.65 -15.42
CA SER A 332 1.50 6.40 -14.35
C SER A 332 2.27 7.69 -14.06
N ILE A 333 1.68 8.85 -14.37
CA ILE A 333 2.19 10.16 -13.98
C ILE A 333 1.71 10.51 -12.57
N LEU A 334 2.63 10.98 -11.73
CA LEU A 334 2.43 11.32 -10.32
C LEU A 334 2.42 12.84 -10.09
N GLY A 335 3.06 13.59 -10.98
CA GLY A 335 3.15 15.05 -10.94
C GLY A 335 3.78 15.59 -12.22
N PHE A 336 3.47 16.85 -12.55
CA PHE A 336 4.10 17.60 -13.64
C PHE A 336 4.65 18.93 -13.11
N LEU A 337 5.64 19.47 -13.82
CA LEU A 337 6.14 20.83 -13.66
C LEU A 337 6.63 21.35 -15.02
N ALA A 338 6.14 22.50 -15.47
CA ALA A 338 6.79 23.28 -16.49
C ALA A 338 7.69 24.30 -15.78
N SER A 339 8.97 24.31 -16.14
CA SER A 339 9.94 25.25 -15.58
C SER A 339 9.96 26.57 -16.34
N ALA A 340 10.41 27.64 -15.68
CA ALA A 340 10.67 28.95 -16.29
C ALA A 340 11.72 28.89 -17.42
N LYS A 341 12.45 27.78 -17.57
CA LYS A 341 13.42 27.51 -18.64
C LYS A 341 12.86 26.65 -19.79
N GLY A 342 11.55 26.41 -19.80
CA GLY A 342 10.85 25.65 -20.84
C GLY A 342 11.05 24.13 -20.78
N ASP A 343 11.83 23.60 -19.83
CA ASP A 343 11.83 22.15 -19.56
C ASP A 343 10.47 21.76 -18.94
N VAL A 344 9.93 20.61 -19.35
CA VAL A 344 8.82 19.93 -18.66
C VAL A 344 9.37 18.72 -17.90
N TYR A 345 8.98 18.56 -16.65
CA TYR A 345 9.30 17.41 -15.80
C TYR A 345 8.04 16.60 -15.50
N ALA A 346 8.19 15.28 -15.47
CA ALA A 346 7.11 14.34 -15.19
C ALA A 346 7.58 13.27 -14.19
N ALA A 347 6.98 13.24 -13.00
CA ALA A 347 7.25 12.22 -11.98
C ALA A 347 6.47 10.93 -12.29
N SER A 348 7.11 9.77 -12.12
CA SER A 348 6.55 8.44 -12.40
C SER A 348 7.12 7.37 -11.46
N PRO A 349 6.52 6.17 -11.32
CA PRO A 349 7.08 5.08 -10.50
C PRO A 349 8.48 4.62 -10.92
N ILE A 350 8.87 4.83 -12.18
CA ILE A 350 10.21 4.56 -12.72
C ILE A 350 11.23 5.62 -12.28
N GLY A 351 10.78 6.85 -12.08
CA GLY A 351 11.64 7.99 -11.83
C GLY A 351 11.09 9.31 -12.37
N ILE A 352 11.95 10.32 -12.44
CA ILE A 352 11.65 11.64 -13.01
C ILE A 352 12.10 11.66 -14.46
N TYR A 353 11.14 11.85 -15.35
CA TYR A 353 11.37 12.13 -16.77
C TYR A 353 11.46 13.63 -17.02
N LYS A 354 12.21 13.99 -18.05
CA LYS A 354 12.40 15.36 -18.51
C LYS A 354 12.19 15.45 -20.03
N LEU A 355 11.53 16.52 -20.45
CA LEU A 355 11.45 16.97 -21.84
C LEU A 355 12.07 18.37 -21.90
N THR A 356 13.08 18.59 -22.74
CA THR A 356 13.55 19.95 -23.06
C THR A 356 12.66 20.55 -24.16
N PRO A 357 12.71 21.88 -24.39
CA PRO A 357 12.24 22.47 -25.63
C PRO A 357 12.77 21.73 -26.87
N ASP A 358 11.98 21.77 -27.94
CA ASP A 358 12.30 21.25 -29.27
C ASP A 358 12.67 19.75 -29.34
N LYS A 359 12.27 18.95 -28.34
CA LYS A 359 12.41 17.48 -28.36
C LYS A 359 11.07 16.77 -28.41
N GLU A 360 11.08 15.63 -29.10
CA GLU A 360 9.95 14.71 -29.22
C GLU A 360 10.08 13.46 -28.35
N THR A 361 10.97 13.47 -27.35
CA THR A 361 11.33 12.27 -26.59
C THR A 361 11.69 12.66 -25.17
N TRP A 362 11.05 12.00 -24.21
CA TRP A 362 11.35 12.12 -22.79
C TRP A 362 12.66 11.40 -22.45
N THR A 363 13.47 12.01 -21.59
CA THR A 363 14.68 11.41 -21.04
C THR A 363 14.46 11.13 -19.55
N LEU A 364 14.73 9.90 -19.10
CA LEU A 364 14.79 9.58 -17.68
C LEU A 364 16.03 10.25 -17.08
N VAL A 365 15.85 11.25 -16.19
CA VAL A 365 16.97 12.00 -15.60
C VAL A 365 17.35 11.52 -14.20
N ASN A 366 16.43 10.87 -13.49
CA ASN A 366 16.70 10.21 -12.22
C ASN A 366 15.75 9.03 -12.01
N ALA A 367 16.26 7.84 -11.67
CA ALA A 367 15.47 6.62 -11.46
C ALA A 367 15.23 6.27 -9.97
N SER A 368 15.70 7.11 -9.05
CA SER A 368 15.83 6.78 -7.61
C SER A 368 14.81 7.49 -6.73
N VAL A 369 14.45 8.74 -7.04
CA VAL A 369 13.62 9.62 -6.19
C VAL A 369 12.24 9.05 -5.89
N THR A 370 11.58 8.47 -6.89
CA THR A 370 10.20 8.01 -6.76
C THR A 370 10.13 6.58 -6.22
N ASN A 371 11.17 5.78 -6.45
CA ASN A 371 11.37 4.42 -5.93
C ASN A 371 10.10 3.52 -5.99
N GLY A 372 9.35 3.55 -7.10
CA GLY A 372 8.13 2.77 -7.29
C GLY A 372 6.82 3.38 -6.77
N GLN A 373 6.86 4.50 -6.03
CA GLN A 373 5.68 5.16 -5.44
C GLN A 373 4.58 5.43 -6.50
N LEU A 374 3.32 5.25 -6.10
CA LEU A 374 2.11 5.42 -6.90
C LEU A 374 1.24 6.61 -6.44
N TYR A 375 1.56 7.21 -5.29
CA TYR A 375 0.95 8.44 -4.79
C TYR A 375 1.30 9.67 -5.64
N PRO A 376 0.49 10.75 -5.60
CA PRO A 376 0.87 12.02 -6.22
C PRO A 376 2.17 12.56 -5.61
N MET A 377 3.02 13.13 -6.47
CA MET A 377 4.27 13.78 -6.09
C MET A 377 4.25 15.23 -6.60
N PRO A 378 3.63 16.16 -5.86
CA PRO A 378 3.66 17.59 -6.21
C PRO A 378 5.09 18.10 -6.45
N MET A 379 5.25 18.87 -7.51
CA MET A 379 6.52 19.47 -7.93
C MET A 379 6.40 21.00 -7.95
N ALA A 380 7.50 21.70 -7.64
CA ALA A 380 7.57 23.16 -7.66
C ALA A 380 8.96 23.65 -8.12
N GLU A 381 9.07 24.91 -8.52
CA GLU A 381 10.32 25.59 -8.85
C GLU A 381 10.41 26.92 -8.09
N ARG A 382 11.59 27.25 -7.54
CA ARG A 382 11.90 28.59 -7.03
C ARG A 382 13.32 28.97 -7.46
N GLY A 383 13.41 29.92 -8.39
CA GLY A 383 14.66 30.22 -9.10
C GLY A 383 15.16 28.98 -9.86
N ASP A 384 16.45 28.71 -9.81
CA ASP A 384 17.08 27.55 -10.48
C ASP A 384 16.90 26.20 -9.74
N ARG A 385 16.10 26.16 -8.67
CA ARG A 385 15.91 24.96 -7.84
C ARG A 385 14.54 24.33 -8.05
N LEU A 386 14.56 23.02 -8.34
CA LEU A 386 13.37 22.18 -8.41
C LEU A 386 13.12 21.54 -7.05
N TYR A 387 11.85 21.34 -6.71
CA TYR A 387 11.39 20.67 -5.49
C TYR A 387 10.37 19.60 -5.85
N ILE A 388 10.37 18.49 -5.11
CA ILE A 388 9.38 17.42 -5.24
C ILE A 388 9.04 16.85 -3.86
N VAL A 389 7.76 16.59 -3.64
CA VAL A 389 7.25 15.95 -2.42
C VAL A 389 7.22 14.43 -2.64
N SER A 390 7.93 13.67 -1.80
CA SER A 390 7.83 12.21 -1.75
C SER A 390 6.87 11.76 -0.65
N VAL A 391 6.65 10.45 -0.54
CA VAL A 391 5.86 9.88 0.56
C VAL A 391 6.34 10.29 1.95
N LYS A 392 7.64 10.46 2.19
CA LYS A 392 8.19 10.73 3.56
C LYS A 392 8.75 12.15 3.74
N GLU A 393 9.15 12.84 2.68
CA GLU A 393 10.02 14.02 2.76
C GLU A 393 9.86 14.97 1.57
N VAL A 394 10.37 16.21 1.71
CA VAL A 394 10.54 17.13 0.58
C VAL A 394 11.99 17.08 0.10
N LEU A 395 12.16 16.82 -1.19
CA LEU A 395 13.44 16.72 -1.90
C LEU A 395 13.65 17.97 -2.76
N SER A 396 14.92 18.32 -3.02
CA SER A 396 15.27 19.37 -3.97
C SER A 396 16.45 19.01 -4.89
N SER A 397 16.47 19.60 -6.08
CA SER A 397 17.55 19.49 -7.07
C SER A 397 18.07 20.87 -7.46
N THR A 398 19.38 20.94 -7.70
CA THR A 398 20.11 22.13 -8.20
C THR A 398 20.69 21.92 -9.60
N ASP A 399 20.54 20.74 -10.19
CA ASP A 399 21.23 20.31 -11.43
C ASP A 399 20.27 19.95 -12.58
N ARG A 400 19.06 20.51 -12.53
CA ARG A 400 17.93 20.24 -13.44
C ARG A 400 17.44 18.79 -13.39
N GLY A 401 17.36 18.25 -12.16
CA GLY A 401 16.63 17.03 -11.82
C GLY A 401 17.43 15.72 -11.89
N LYS A 402 18.76 15.78 -12.00
CA LYS A 402 19.61 14.57 -12.06
C LYS A 402 19.91 14.04 -10.66
N THR A 403 20.32 14.91 -9.75
CA THR A 403 20.52 14.60 -8.32
C THR A 403 19.50 15.34 -7.47
N TRP A 404 19.17 14.73 -6.33
CA TRP A 404 18.15 15.21 -5.41
C TRP A 404 18.60 14.98 -3.97
N HIS A 405 18.32 15.94 -3.10
CA HIS A 405 18.71 15.93 -1.69
C HIS A 405 17.51 16.25 -0.79
N ALA A 406 17.39 15.52 0.31
CA ALA A 406 16.35 15.73 1.31
C ALA A 406 16.53 17.09 2.01
N LEU A 407 15.41 17.79 2.22
CA LEU A 407 15.34 19.00 3.02
C LEU A 407 14.84 18.68 4.43
N GLY A 408 13.80 17.85 4.53
CA GLY A 408 13.27 17.33 5.78
C GLY A 408 11.99 16.52 5.57
N SER A 409 11.58 15.83 6.64
CA SER A 409 10.33 15.08 6.69
C SER A 409 9.12 15.98 6.49
N ARG A 410 8.07 15.46 5.84
CA ARG A 410 6.80 16.17 5.65
C ARG A 410 5.72 15.70 6.64
N PRO A 411 4.67 16.48 6.87
CA PRO A 411 3.39 16.01 7.44
C PRO A 411 2.80 14.85 6.61
N GLU A 412 2.32 13.82 7.29
CA GLU A 412 1.75 12.59 6.70
C GLU A 412 0.42 12.81 5.96
N GLY A 413 0.04 11.85 5.10
CA GLY A 413 -1.21 11.85 4.33
C GLY A 413 -0.99 12.18 2.85
N ARG A 414 -2.05 12.26 2.05
CA ARG A 414 -1.93 12.51 0.61
C ARG A 414 -1.63 13.99 0.30
N ALA A 415 -0.41 14.27 -0.16
CA ALA A 415 -0.03 15.59 -0.66
C ALA A 415 -0.71 15.88 -2.01
N VAL A 416 -1.19 17.12 -2.19
CA VAL A 416 -1.91 17.57 -3.41
C VAL A 416 -1.29 18.81 -4.06
N GLY A 417 -0.49 19.59 -3.34
CA GLY A 417 0.22 20.75 -3.88
C GLY A 417 1.39 21.18 -2.99
N LEU A 418 2.49 21.61 -3.61
CA LEU A 418 3.61 22.29 -2.96
C LEU A 418 3.72 23.69 -3.57
N ILE A 419 3.68 24.71 -2.73
CA ILE A 419 3.84 26.12 -3.10
C ILE A 419 5.12 26.63 -2.47
N THR A 420 5.92 27.36 -3.25
CA THR A 420 7.18 27.96 -2.79
C THR A 420 7.13 29.47 -3.05
N THR A 421 6.67 30.24 -2.06
CA THR A 421 6.70 31.71 -2.14
C THR A 421 8.04 32.26 -1.65
N ASP A 422 8.24 33.58 -1.64
CA ASP A 422 9.49 34.14 -1.14
C ASP A 422 9.64 33.99 0.37
N GLN A 423 8.53 34.12 1.10
CA GLN A 423 8.44 34.09 2.56
C GLN A 423 8.41 32.68 3.19
N ALA A 424 7.84 31.69 2.50
CA ALA A 424 7.61 30.36 3.06
C ALA A 424 7.32 29.31 1.98
N PHE A 425 7.46 28.04 2.35
CA PHE A 425 6.85 26.91 1.63
C PHE A 425 5.50 26.58 2.27
N TYR A 426 4.54 26.16 1.45
CA TYR A 426 3.23 25.69 1.88
C TYR A 426 2.93 24.33 1.22
N LEU A 427 2.55 23.34 2.02
CA LEU A 427 2.24 21.98 1.59
C LEU A 427 0.77 21.68 1.88
N ALA A 428 -0.01 21.42 0.84
CA ALA A 428 -1.41 21.03 0.96
C ALA A 428 -1.54 19.50 1.06
N ILE A 429 -2.23 19.04 2.11
CA ILE A 429 -2.56 17.63 2.38
C ILE A 429 -4.08 17.47 2.31
N GLU A 430 -4.58 16.60 1.43
CA GLU A 430 -6.00 16.49 1.03
C GLU A 430 -7.00 16.55 2.20
N LYS A 431 -6.75 15.78 3.27
CA LYS A 431 -7.61 15.66 4.47
C LYS A 431 -7.05 16.36 5.74
N LYS A 432 -5.84 16.95 5.70
CA LYS A 432 -5.20 17.57 6.89
C LYS A 432 -4.94 19.08 6.74
N GLY A 433 -5.38 19.68 5.64
CA GLY A 433 -5.27 21.12 5.39
C GLY A 433 -3.90 21.54 4.82
N VAL A 434 -3.47 22.76 5.15
CA VAL A 434 -2.22 23.34 4.66
C VAL A 434 -1.21 23.47 5.80
N PHE A 435 0.00 23.01 5.57
CA PHE A 435 1.13 23.16 6.48
C PHE A 435 2.10 24.21 5.93
N ARG A 436 2.63 25.06 6.80
CA ARG A 436 3.60 26.11 6.46
C ARG A 436 4.99 25.76 6.99
N SER A 437 6.01 26.08 6.20
CA SER A 437 7.42 25.99 6.59
C SER A 437 8.14 27.30 6.25
N THR A 438 8.85 27.87 7.22
CA THR A 438 9.67 29.09 7.04
C THR A 438 11.18 28.78 6.91
N ASP A 439 11.58 27.51 7.00
CA ASP A 439 12.99 27.07 6.96
C ASP A 439 13.35 26.26 5.70
N ALA A 440 12.55 26.45 4.65
CA ALA A 440 12.60 25.75 3.36
C ALA A 440 12.33 24.24 3.46
N GLY A 441 11.30 23.86 4.23
CA GLY A 441 10.73 22.52 4.25
C GLY A 441 11.37 21.55 5.25
N LYS A 442 12.16 22.04 6.22
CA LYS A 442 12.79 21.20 7.24
C LYS A 442 11.85 20.95 8.42
N GLN A 443 11.07 21.95 8.80
CA GLN A 443 10.01 21.88 9.81
C GLN A 443 8.70 22.43 9.25
N TRP A 444 7.59 21.86 9.72
CA TRP A 444 6.24 22.15 9.20
C TRP A 444 5.27 22.37 10.36
N ILE A 445 4.49 23.45 10.28
CA ILE A 445 3.48 23.83 11.28
C ILE A 445 2.11 23.81 10.57
N ALA A 446 1.10 23.21 11.21
CA ALA A 446 -0.27 23.25 10.70
C ALA A 446 -0.75 24.71 10.63
N PHE A 447 -1.37 25.09 9.52
CA PHE A 447 -1.67 26.49 9.21
C PHE A 447 -3.09 26.57 8.63
N ASN A 448 -4.06 26.17 9.46
CA ASN A 448 -5.42 25.81 9.03
C ASN A 448 -6.52 26.83 9.43
N ASP A 449 -6.18 27.88 10.17
CA ASP A 449 -7.11 28.91 10.64
C ASP A 449 -7.99 29.46 9.49
N GLY A 450 -9.28 29.13 9.51
CA GLY A 450 -10.25 29.50 8.45
C GLY A 450 -10.83 28.32 7.65
N PHE A 451 -10.32 27.10 7.85
CA PHE A 451 -10.96 25.85 7.42
C PHE A 451 -11.75 25.19 8.57
N ASN A 452 -12.51 24.14 8.24
CA ASN A 452 -13.12 23.24 9.22
C ASN A 452 -12.75 21.77 8.89
N PHE A 453 -11.52 21.38 9.27
CA PHE A 453 -10.99 20.02 9.13
C PHE A 453 -11.06 19.19 10.41
N ASP A 454 -11.22 19.84 11.57
CA ASP A 454 -11.25 19.18 12.90
C ASP A 454 -12.65 18.63 13.27
N ASP A 455 -13.60 18.72 12.33
CA ASP A 455 -14.92 18.11 12.39
C ASP A 455 -14.89 16.79 11.60
N GLU A 456 -14.98 15.67 12.30
CA GLU A 456 -14.92 14.31 11.72
C GLU A 456 -16.04 14.02 10.71
N SER A 457 -17.13 14.80 10.74
CA SER A 457 -18.21 14.72 9.75
C SER A 457 -17.94 15.55 8.48
N SER A 458 -16.84 16.30 8.43
CA SER A 458 -16.52 17.24 7.36
C SER A 458 -16.06 16.52 6.09
N ASP A 459 -16.92 16.52 5.06
CA ASP A 459 -16.58 16.06 3.71
C ASP A 459 -15.57 16.96 2.95
N GLU A 460 -14.96 17.94 3.63
CA GLU A 460 -14.08 18.94 3.03
C GLU A 460 -12.68 18.42 2.73
N LYS A 461 -12.24 18.59 1.48
CA LYS A 461 -10.95 18.08 0.99
C LYS A 461 -10.29 19.10 0.07
N ILE A 462 -8.99 19.31 0.24
CA ILE A 462 -8.21 20.12 -0.71
C ILE A 462 -7.94 19.32 -1.98
N SER A 463 -8.34 19.86 -3.13
CA SER A 463 -8.10 19.27 -4.45
C SER A 463 -6.89 19.86 -5.18
N ALA A 464 -6.58 21.13 -4.95
CA ALA A 464 -5.45 21.83 -5.57
C ALA A 464 -4.99 23.03 -4.72
N ALA A 465 -3.73 23.46 -4.87
CA ALA A 465 -3.20 24.67 -4.24
C ALA A 465 -2.13 25.34 -5.14
N SER A 466 -2.05 26.67 -5.13
CA SER A 466 -1.20 27.49 -6.01
C SER A 466 -0.96 28.89 -5.41
N SER A 467 -0.24 29.79 -6.11
CA SER A 467 0.03 31.16 -5.65
C SER A 467 0.14 32.18 -6.77
N ILE A 468 -0.18 33.44 -6.47
CA ILE A 468 0.09 34.62 -7.30
C ILE A 468 1.05 35.52 -6.51
N GLY A 469 2.33 35.52 -6.90
CA GLY A 469 3.40 36.07 -6.07
C GLY A 469 3.44 35.39 -4.69
N ASP A 470 3.54 36.18 -3.62
CA ASP A 470 3.42 35.70 -2.24
C ASP A 470 1.97 35.34 -1.81
N THR A 471 0.95 35.64 -2.62
CA THR A 471 -0.46 35.38 -2.25
C THR A 471 -0.81 33.92 -2.54
N VAL A 472 -1.08 33.15 -1.48
CA VAL A 472 -1.38 31.70 -1.58
C VAL A 472 -2.87 31.43 -1.68
N PHE A 473 -3.23 30.48 -2.54
CA PHE A 473 -4.60 30.02 -2.79
C PHE A 473 -4.70 28.50 -2.65
N THR A 474 -5.81 28.02 -2.12
CA THR A 474 -6.12 26.59 -2.05
C THR A 474 -7.60 26.33 -2.28
N LEU A 475 -7.90 25.26 -3.00
CA LEU A 475 -9.25 24.90 -3.42
C LEU A 475 -9.74 23.68 -2.65
N THR A 476 -10.89 23.80 -2.01
CA THR A 476 -11.63 22.66 -1.49
C THR A 476 -12.85 22.39 -2.35
N ASN A 477 -13.41 21.18 -2.24
CA ASN A 477 -14.73 20.82 -2.79
C ASN A 477 -15.92 21.65 -2.23
N ARG A 478 -15.67 22.64 -1.35
CA ARG A 478 -16.64 23.62 -0.87
C ARG A 478 -16.32 25.07 -1.29
N GLY A 479 -15.14 25.37 -1.85
CA GLY A 479 -14.79 26.70 -2.36
C GLY A 479 -13.30 26.99 -2.54
N LEU A 480 -12.97 28.12 -3.16
CA LEU A 480 -11.60 28.65 -3.22
C LEU A 480 -11.32 29.54 -1.99
N TYR A 481 -10.15 29.38 -1.39
CA TYR A 481 -9.70 30.14 -0.22
C TYR A 481 -8.38 30.85 -0.54
N ARG A 482 -8.22 32.08 -0.02
CA ARG A 482 -7.01 32.89 -0.12
C ARG A 482 -6.41 33.11 1.26
N LEU A 483 -5.10 32.93 1.41
CA LEU A 483 -4.38 33.31 2.62
C LEU A 483 -4.34 34.83 2.75
N ASN A 484 -4.81 35.35 3.88
CA ASN A 484 -4.91 36.78 4.18
C ASN A 484 -4.52 37.05 5.64
N SER A 485 -3.47 37.83 5.86
CA SER A 485 -2.96 38.21 7.20
C SER A 485 -2.77 37.03 8.18
N GLY A 486 -2.41 35.85 7.68
CA GLY A 486 -2.21 34.64 8.47
C GLY A 486 -3.43 33.70 8.58
N THR A 487 -4.58 34.08 8.02
CA THR A 487 -5.83 33.28 8.05
C THR A 487 -6.36 32.98 6.65
N TRP A 488 -7.04 31.86 6.46
CA TRP A 488 -7.65 31.48 5.19
C TRP A 488 -9.05 32.07 5.07
N LYS A 489 -9.21 33.00 4.12
CA LYS A 489 -10.51 33.59 3.80
C LYS A 489 -11.11 32.90 2.58
N LYS A 490 -12.30 32.31 2.75
CA LYS A 490 -13.12 31.82 1.64
C LYS A 490 -13.51 32.98 0.71
N LEU A 491 -13.39 32.78 -0.60
CA LEU A 491 -13.67 33.80 -1.60
C LEU A 491 -15.16 33.80 -2.02
N PRO A 492 -15.75 34.97 -2.35
CA PRO A 492 -17.18 35.13 -2.57
C PRO A 492 -17.60 34.69 -3.99
N ILE A 493 -17.57 33.38 -4.26
CA ILE A 493 -18.01 32.80 -5.53
C ILE A 493 -19.43 32.26 -5.36
N GLU A 494 -20.42 32.93 -5.96
CA GLU A 494 -21.83 32.50 -5.92
C GLU A 494 -22.10 31.44 -7.01
N THR A 495 -22.38 30.19 -6.59
CA THR A 495 -22.65 29.09 -7.54
C THR A 495 -24.10 29.07 -7.99
N ARG A 496 -24.32 28.75 -9.28
CA ARG A 496 -25.67 28.66 -9.90
C ARG A 496 -26.59 27.60 -9.28
N SER A 497 -26.07 26.70 -8.44
CA SER A 497 -26.86 25.86 -7.54
C SER A 497 -26.06 25.53 -6.26
N PRO A 498 -26.73 25.17 -5.14
CA PRO A 498 -26.06 24.75 -3.91
C PRO A 498 -25.45 23.33 -3.99
N PHE A 499 -25.74 22.58 -5.06
CA PHE A 499 -25.18 21.25 -5.29
C PHE A 499 -23.91 21.27 -6.12
N ASN A 500 -23.37 22.45 -6.48
CA ASN A 500 -22.12 22.54 -7.24
C ASN A 500 -20.92 22.27 -6.31
N ALA A 501 -20.02 21.39 -6.74
CA ALA A 501 -18.67 21.30 -6.20
C ALA A 501 -17.71 22.19 -6.98
N PHE A 502 -16.57 22.47 -6.37
CA PHE A 502 -15.46 23.20 -6.98
C PHE A 502 -14.46 22.17 -7.50
N ASP A 503 -14.43 22.00 -8.83
CA ASP A 503 -13.68 20.91 -9.47
C ASP A 503 -12.18 21.23 -9.49
N THR A 504 -11.84 22.47 -9.89
CA THR A 504 -10.47 22.88 -10.20
C THR A 504 -10.34 24.40 -10.23
N PHE A 505 -9.10 24.89 -10.09
CA PHE A 505 -8.74 26.27 -10.38
C PHE A 505 -7.40 26.34 -11.11
N ALA A 506 -7.16 27.45 -11.78
CA ALA A 506 -5.93 27.76 -12.49
C ALA A 506 -5.52 29.22 -12.25
N VAL A 507 -4.23 29.49 -12.49
CA VAL A 507 -3.60 30.81 -12.37
C VAL A 507 -2.87 31.09 -13.69
N SER A 508 -3.02 32.29 -14.23
CA SER A 508 -2.25 32.77 -15.40
C SER A 508 -2.07 34.28 -15.29
N GLU A 509 -0.85 34.78 -15.48
CA GLU A 509 -0.46 36.21 -15.50
C GLU A 509 -0.87 37.10 -14.29
N GLY A 510 -1.48 36.53 -13.25
CA GLY A 510 -2.00 37.24 -12.08
C GLY A 510 -3.50 37.03 -11.86
N ASP A 511 -4.19 36.48 -12.85
CA ASP A 511 -5.61 36.16 -12.82
C ASP A 511 -5.90 34.77 -12.22
N LEU A 512 -7.12 34.63 -11.70
CA LEU A 512 -7.67 33.38 -11.19
C LEU A 512 -8.82 32.90 -12.07
N TYR A 513 -8.82 31.61 -12.38
CA TYR A 513 -9.90 30.93 -13.09
C TYR A 513 -10.40 29.74 -12.27
N VAL A 514 -11.71 29.61 -12.06
CA VAL A 514 -12.33 28.56 -11.23
C VAL A 514 -13.46 27.90 -12.01
N ALA A 515 -13.50 26.56 -12.06
CA ALA A 515 -14.63 25.82 -12.62
C ALA A 515 -15.39 25.05 -11.53
N VAL A 516 -16.72 25.03 -11.67
CA VAL A 516 -17.64 24.34 -10.77
C VAL A 516 -18.61 23.46 -11.57
N SER A 517 -18.78 22.19 -11.18
CA SER A 517 -19.76 21.28 -11.77
C SER A 517 -20.74 20.73 -10.71
N PRO A 518 -21.90 20.18 -11.10
CA PRO A 518 -22.86 19.61 -10.15
C PRO A 518 -22.32 18.34 -9.50
N ASP A 519 -22.38 18.26 -8.17
CA ASP A 519 -22.04 17.08 -7.37
C ASP A 519 -23.28 16.20 -7.14
N TYR A 520 -23.37 15.15 -7.94
CA TYR A 520 -24.45 14.16 -7.89
C TYR A 520 -24.46 13.35 -6.58
N SER A 521 -23.34 13.26 -5.84
CA SER A 521 -23.30 12.55 -4.55
C SER A 521 -24.06 13.30 -3.45
N ARG A 522 -24.15 14.63 -3.58
CA ARG A 522 -24.96 15.51 -2.72
C ARG A 522 -26.44 15.55 -3.13
N MET A 523 -26.78 15.16 -4.36
CA MET A 523 -28.17 15.11 -4.87
C MET A 523 -28.94 13.85 -4.40
N LYS A 524 -29.19 13.72 -3.10
CA LYS A 524 -29.78 12.51 -2.49
C LYS A 524 -31.29 12.29 -2.71
N LEU A 525 -32.01 13.27 -3.27
CA LEU A 525 -33.48 13.18 -3.48
C LEU A 525 -33.82 12.84 -4.94
N PRO A 526 -34.69 11.83 -5.20
CA PRO A 526 -35.15 11.49 -6.56
C PRO A 526 -35.79 12.66 -7.30
N GLU A 527 -36.51 13.53 -6.60
CA GLU A 527 -37.17 14.71 -7.13
C GLU A 527 -36.14 15.74 -7.64
N ALA A 528 -35.04 15.92 -6.92
CA ALA A 528 -33.96 16.83 -7.31
C ALA A 528 -33.22 16.29 -8.54
N GLN A 529 -32.95 14.98 -8.59
CA GLN A 529 -32.35 14.33 -9.77
C GLN A 529 -33.27 14.43 -11.00
N LYS A 530 -34.59 14.25 -10.82
CA LYS A 530 -35.60 14.40 -11.87
C LYS A 530 -35.69 15.85 -12.36
N GLN A 531 -35.82 16.82 -11.45
CA GLN A 531 -35.89 18.25 -11.78
C GLN A 531 -34.63 18.73 -12.50
N TYR A 532 -33.46 18.22 -12.10
CA TYR A 532 -32.20 18.43 -12.80
C TYR A 532 -32.20 17.82 -14.21
N GLY A 533 -32.65 16.57 -14.36
CA GLY A 533 -32.82 15.91 -15.66
C GLY A 533 -33.74 16.70 -16.60
N ASP A 534 -34.92 17.08 -16.12
CA ASP A 534 -35.90 17.93 -16.82
C ASP A 534 -35.35 19.33 -17.17
N SER A 535 -34.24 19.75 -16.56
CA SER A 535 -33.56 21.04 -16.78
C SER A 535 -32.41 20.91 -17.79
N VAL A 536 -31.64 19.83 -17.72
CA VAL A 536 -30.65 19.45 -18.74
C VAL A 536 -31.32 19.17 -20.09
N MET A 537 -32.44 18.45 -20.09
CA MET A 537 -33.26 18.23 -21.30
C MET A 537 -33.87 19.52 -21.88
N LYS A 538 -33.87 20.63 -21.11
CA LYS A 538 -34.25 21.99 -21.55
C LYS A 538 -33.03 22.88 -21.87
N GLY A 539 -31.84 22.29 -21.99
CA GLY A 539 -30.61 22.99 -22.40
C GLY A 539 -30.03 23.94 -21.36
N LYS A 540 -30.36 23.82 -20.06
CA LYS A 540 -29.78 24.69 -19.04
C LYS A 540 -28.35 24.27 -18.68
N ILE A 541 -27.46 25.26 -18.59
CA ILE A 541 -26.07 25.09 -18.16
C ILE A 541 -26.02 25.11 -16.63
N HIS A 542 -25.61 23.98 -16.04
CA HIS A 542 -25.54 23.78 -14.58
C HIS A 542 -24.11 23.81 -13.99
N TRP A 543 -23.09 23.79 -14.85
CA TRP A 543 -21.73 24.14 -14.48
C TRP A 543 -21.50 25.65 -14.67
N ALA A 544 -20.38 26.17 -14.17
CA ALA A 544 -19.94 27.53 -14.45
C ALA A 544 -18.40 27.64 -14.43
N ILE A 545 -17.88 28.65 -15.13
CA ILE A 545 -16.48 29.08 -15.05
C ILE A 545 -16.46 30.55 -14.63
N PHE A 546 -15.67 30.86 -13.60
CA PHE A 546 -15.51 32.20 -13.06
C PHE A 546 -14.08 32.69 -13.25
N HIS A 547 -13.93 33.98 -13.51
CA HIS A 547 -12.65 34.68 -13.70
C HIS A 547 -12.54 35.86 -12.73
N SER A 548 -11.33 36.13 -12.23
CA SER A 548 -11.03 37.27 -11.37
C SER A 548 -9.64 37.83 -11.66
N THR A 549 -9.56 39.16 -11.80
CA THR A 549 -8.35 39.95 -12.04
C THR A 549 -7.85 40.69 -10.80
N ASP A 550 -8.54 40.53 -9.65
CA ASP A 550 -8.31 41.31 -8.43
C ASP A 550 -7.92 40.43 -7.22
N LEU A 551 -7.24 39.30 -7.49
CA LEU A 551 -6.91 38.25 -6.52
C LEU A 551 -8.15 37.59 -5.87
N GLY A 552 -9.31 37.63 -6.53
CA GLY A 552 -10.54 36.95 -6.09
C GLY A 552 -11.41 37.75 -5.12
N ASN A 553 -11.27 39.08 -5.08
CA ASN A 553 -12.18 39.96 -4.34
C ASN A 553 -13.52 40.13 -5.09
N SER A 554 -13.50 40.13 -6.42
CA SER A 554 -14.67 40.08 -7.31
C SER A 554 -14.51 39.02 -8.40
N TRP A 555 -15.63 38.58 -8.99
CA TRP A 555 -15.68 37.47 -9.94
C TRP A 555 -16.64 37.74 -11.10
N THR A 556 -16.21 37.43 -12.31
CA THR A 556 -17.02 37.46 -13.54
C THR A 556 -17.39 36.04 -13.95
N ASP A 557 -18.67 35.77 -14.18
CA ASP A 557 -19.14 34.51 -14.78
C ASP A 557 -18.89 34.55 -16.30
N ILE A 558 -17.82 33.87 -16.73
CA ILE A 558 -17.38 33.76 -18.14
C ILE A 558 -17.96 32.52 -18.84
N THR A 559 -18.96 31.87 -18.25
CA THR A 559 -19.59 30.67 -18.82
C THR A 559 -20.26 30.98 -20.17
N PRO A 560 -19.96 30.24 -21.27
CA PRO A 560 -20.52 30.53 -22.59
C PRO A 560 -22.05 30.49 -22.59
N LYS A 561 -22.66 31.59 -23.05
CA LYS A 561 -24.12 31.82 -23.01
C LYS A 561 -24.93 30.91 -23.96
N LYS A 562 -24.26 30.28 -24.92
CA LYS A 562 -24.75 29.19 -25.77
C LYS A 562 -23.62 28.18 -25.92
N VAL A 563 -23.95 26.90 -25.91
CA VAL A 563 -23.03 25.80 -26.24
C VAL A 563 -23.76 24.87 -27.20
N SER A 564 -23.06 24.30 -28.18
CA SER A 564 -23.64 23.60 -29.34
C SER A 564 -24.31 22.26 -29.02
N PHE A 565 -24.14 21.78 -27.78
CA PHE A 565 -24.23 20.36 -27.46
C PHE A 565 -25.63 19.88 -27.02
N PRO A 566 -26.15 18.79 -27.59
CA PRO A 566 -27.06 17.87 -26.90
C PRO A 566 -26.24 16.96 -25.95
N MET A 567 -25.62 17.54 -24.93
CA MET A 567 -24.58 16.87 -24.12
C MET A 567 -25.14 15.99 -22.99
N GLN A 568 -24.40 14.92 -22.66
CA GLN A 568 -24.42 14.39 -21.30
C GLN A 568 -23.95 15.50 -20.33
N PRO A 569 -24.52 15.62 -19.12
CA PRO A 569 -24.22 16.73 -18.24
C PRO A 569 -22.74 16.69 -17.84
N ALA A 570 -22.04 17.80 -18.04
CA ALA A 570 -20.63 17.92 -17.68
C ALA A 570 -20.46 17.61 -16.19
N ARG A 571 -19.52 16.71 -15.90
CA ARG A 571 -19.05 16.35 -14.57
C ARG A 571 -17.55 16.60 -14.55
N ASP A 572 -17.04 17.09 -13.43
CA ASP A 572 -15.61 17.10 -13.11
C ASP A 572 -14.75 17.83 -14.15
N ILE A 573 -14.92 19.16 -14.23
CA ILE A 573 -14.23 20.01 -15.20
C ILE A 573 -12.75 20.16 -14.83
N LYS A 574 -11.88 20.00 -15.82
CA LYS A 574 -10.46 20.38 -15.75
C LYS A 574 -10.23 21.70 -16.48
N LEU A 575 -9.62 22.68 -15.81
CA LEU A 575 -9.09 23.90 -16.42
C LEU A 575 -7.60 23.73 -16.67
N MET A 576 -7.14 24.24 -17.82
CA MET A 576 -5.74 24.43 -18.15
C MET A 576 -5.60 25.83 -18.78
N VAL A 577 -4.67 26.63 -18.30
CA VAL A 577 -4.54 28.06 -18.68
C VAL A 577 -3.08 28.44 -18.86
N THR A 578 -2.79 29.20 -19.90
CA THR A 578 -1.52 29.88 -20.18
C THR A 578 -1.80 31.08 -21.08
N GLY A 579 -1.28 32.27 -20.72
CA GLY A 579 -1.61 33.51 -21.42
C GLY A 579 -3.13 33.76 -21.41
N ASP A 580 -3.65 34.23 -22.54
CA ASP A 580 -5.09 34.41 -22.82
C ASP A 580 -5.83 33.08 -23.11
N THR A 581 -5.10 31.96 -23.25
CA THR A 581 -5.71 30.68 -23.66
C THR A 581 -6.27 29.89 -22.47
N LEU A 582 -7.59 29.75 -22.45
CA LEU A 582 -8.33 28.88 -21.53
C LEU A 582 -8.75 27.59 -22.23
N LEU A 583 -8.45 26.43 -21.64
CA LEU A 583 -9.07 25.15 -21.98
C LEU A 583 -9.92 24.66 -20.81
N ALA A 584 -11.20 24.38 -21.05
CA ALA A 584 -12.06 23.68 -20.10
C ALA A 584 -12.46 22.32 -20.70
N VAL A 585 -12.04 21.24 -20.04
CA VAL A 585 -12.21 19.85 -20.47
C VAL A 585 -13.11 19.12 -19.47
N SER A 586 -13.91 18.16 -19.94
CA SER A 586 -14.86 17.39 -19.13
C SER A 586 -14.95 15.94 -19.61
N SER A 587 -16.03 15.22 -19.25
CA SER A 587 -16.20 13.77 -19.42
C SER A 587 -15.85 13.19 -20.78
N ASN A 588 -16.22 13.82 -21.91
CA ASN A 588 -15.65 13.54 -23.24
C ASN A 588 -15.65 14.79 -24.15
N ASN A 589 -15.75 16.00 -23.57
CA ASN A 589 -16.02 17.24 -24.32
C ASN A 589 -15.20 18.39 -23.78
N GLY A 590 -14.81 19.32 -24.65
CA GLY A 590 -14.05 20.51 -24.27
C GLY A 590 -14.44 21.77 -25.01
N ILE A 591 -14.06 22.90 -24.43
CA ILE A 591 -14.20 24.24 -25.00
C ILE A 591 -12.90 25.03 -24.79
N ARG A 592 -12.61 25.95 -25.72
CA ARG A 592 -11.43 26.83 -25.68
C ARG A 592 -11.82 28.30 -25.76
N SER A 593 -11.19 29.14 -24.96
CA SER A 593 -11.03 30.58 -25.24
C SER A 593 -9.58 30.88 -25.64
N ARG A 594 -9.36 31.96 -26.40
CA ARG A 594 -8.04 32.56 -26.71
C ARG A 594 -8.04 34.06 -26.37
N ASP A 595 -8.89 34.47 -25.43
CA ASP A 595 -9.21 35.87 -25.10
C ASP A 595 -9.65 36.06 -23.64
N GLY A 596 -9.07 35.28 -22.72
CA GLY A 596 -9.35 35.36 -21.27
C GLY A 596 -10.76 34.89 -20.85
N GLY A 597 -11.49 34.21 -21.74
CA GLY A 597 -12.85 33.71 -21.53
C GLY A 597 -13.97 34.55 -22.17
N GLN A 598 -13.64 35.57 -22.97
CA GLN A 598 -14.64 36.44 -23.61
C GLN A 598 -15.43 35.71 -24.72
N THR A 599 -14.76 34.90 -25.53
CA THR A 599 -15.38 34.04 -26.54
C THR A 599 -14.92 32.60 -26.41
N TRP A 600 -15.77 31.67 -26.86
CA TRP A 600 -15.55 30.23 -26.69
C TRP A 600 -15.74 29.48 -28.01
N THR A 601 -14.76 28.65 -28.34
CA THR A 601 -14.76 27.66 -29.43
C THR A 601 -15.12 26.29 -28.86
N ASP A 602 -15.96 25.55 -29.57
CA ASP A 602 -16.29 24.16 -29.31
C ASP A 602 -15.16 23.23 -29.83
N LEU A 603 -14.64 22.33 -29.00
CA LEU A 603 -13.58 21.37 -29.38
C LEU A 603 -14.14 19.98 -29.75
N GLY A 604 -15.45 19.75 -29.69
CA GLY A 604 -16.08 18.47 -30.05
C GLY A 604 -15.92 17.36 -29.01
N GLU A 605 -15.81 16.11 -29.48
CA GLU A 605 -15.48 14.93 -28.65
C GLU A 605 -13.96 14.84 -28.48
N ILE A 606 -13.49 14.94 -27.24
CA ILE A 606 -12.08 14.86 -26.86
C ILE A 606 -11.86 13.79 -25.77
N LEU A 607 -10.59 13.50 -25.47
CA LEU A 607 -10.22 12.55 -24.42
C LEU A 607 -10.77 13.00 -23.05
N TYR A 608 -11.32 12.04 -22.29
CA TYR A 608 -11.65 12.27 -20.88
C TYR A 608 -10.41 12.63 -20.06
N ILE A 609 -10.37 13.86 -19.54
CA ILE A 609 -9.35 14.34 -18.60
C ILE A 609 -10.09 14.87 -17.36
N PRO A 610 -10.31 14.05 -16.31
CA PRO A 610 -10.95 14.49 -15.07
C PRO A 610 -10.08 15.48 -14.28
N SER A 611 -10.70 16.22 -13.36
CA SER A 611 -10.08 17.33 -12.60
C SER A 611 -8.80 16.90 -11.85
N TYR A 612 -8.82 15.69 -11.31
CA TYR A 612 -7.73 15.09 -10.54
C TYR A 612 -6.57 14.52 -11.38
N MET A 613 -6.67 14.51 -12.72
CA MET A 613 -5.53 14.11 -13.55
C MET A 613 -4.43 15.18 -13.54
N PRO A 614 -3.15 14.75 -13.55
CA PRO A 614 -2.04 15.66 -13.70
C PRO A 614 -2.05 16.26 -15.12
N THR A 615 -1.88 17.58 -15.19
CA THR A 615 -1.87 18.38 -16.41
C THR A 615 -0.86 19.51 -16.27
N VAL A 616 -0.30 19.98 -17.38
CA VAL A 616 0.54 21.19 -17.38
C VAL A 616 0.44 21.91 -18.73
N GLY A 617 0.26 23.23 -18.68
CA GLY A 617 0.45 24.12 -19.82
C GLY A 617 1.89 24.63 -19.86
N VAL A 618 2.44 24.79 -21.06
CA VAL A 618 3.83 25.28 -21.28
C VAL A 618 3.82 26.62 -22.03
N ASN A 619 2.82 26.81 -22.88
CA ASN A 619 2.49 28.04 -23.59
C ASN A 619 1.08 27.88 -24.16
N ASP A 620 0.51 28.97 -24.66
CA ASP A 620 -0.84 29.10 -25.24
C ASP A 620 -1.26 27.98 -26.19
N ASN A 621 -0.31 27.37 -26.92
CA ASN A 621 -0.60 26.28 -27.86
C ASN A 621 -0.32 24.88 -27.28
N THR A 622 0.54 24.77 -26.25
CA THR A 622 1.15 23.51 -25.82
C THR A 622 0.71 23.10 -24.41
N PHE A 623 -0.10 22.04 -24.32
CA PHE A 623 -0.54 21.43 -23.06
C PHE A 623 -0.29 19.93 -23.05
N TYR A 624 -0.02 19.42 -21.86
CA TYR A 624 0.21 18.00 -21.56
C TYR A 624 -0.82 17.54 -20.53
N ALA A 625 -1.41 16.36 -20.74
CA ALA A 625 -2.42 15.80 -19.84
C ALA A 625 -2.42 14.28 -19.81
N GLY A 626 -2.81 13.73 -18.64
CA GLY A 626 -3.23 12.34 -18.51
C GLY A 626 -2.43 11.54 -17.48
N LYS A 627 -3.13 10.72 -16.68
CA LYS A 627 -2.48 9.88 -15.65
C LYS A 627 -1.80 8.64 -16.23
N TYR A 628 -2.45 7.85 -17.08
CA TYR A 628 -1.92 6.55 -17.56
C TYR A 628 -1.50 6.54 -19.03
N ARG A 629 -1.94 7.55 -19.79
CA ARG A 629 -1.42 7.88 -21.13
C ARG A 629 -1.20 9.37 -21.17
N LEU A 630 0.05 9.77 -21.30
CA LEU A 630 0.38 11.16 -21.56
C LEU A 630 -0.02 11.52 -22.98
N HIS A 631 -0.85 12.55 -23.12
CA HIS A 631 -1.21 13.17 -24.40
C HIS A 631 -0.70 14.61 -24.43
N ARG A 632 -0.35 15.07 -25.62
CA ARG A 632 0.08 16.44 -25.93
C ARG A 632 -0.89 17.04 -26.96
N THR A 633 -1.25 18.30 -26.75
CA THR A 633 -1.72 19.22 -27.81
C THR A 633 -0.60 20.21 -28.14
N THR A 634 -0.56 20.67 -29.39
CA THR A 634 0.27 21.80 -29.86
C THR A 634 -0.53 22.84 -30.63
N ASP A 635 -1.87 22.82 -30.53
CA ASP A 635 -2.83 23.67 -31.26
C ASP A 635 -3.89 24.31 -30.33
N SER A 636 -3.59 24.37 -29.03
CA SER A 636 -4.53 24.74 -27.96
C SER A 636 -5.75 23.81 -27.87
N GLY A 637 -5.55 22.51 -27.96
CA GLY A 637 -6.54 21.49 -27.64
C GLY A 637 -7.52 21.15 -28.76
N GLU A 638 -7.29 21.64 -29.99
CA GLU A 638 -8.03 21.19 -31.18
C GLU A 638 -7.71 19.72 -31.49
N SER A 639 -6.47 19.27 -31.24
CA SER A 639 -6.09 17.87 -31.34
C SER A 639 -5.20 17.41 -30.18
N TRP A 640 -5.43 16.17 -29.73
CA TRP A 640 -4.67 15.53 -28.66
C TRP A 640 -4.03 14.25 -29.16
N HIS A 641 -2.72 14.11 -28.98
CA HIS A 641 -1.92 13.00 -29.50
C HIS A 641 -1.15 12.29 -28.38
N PRO A 642 -1.10 10.94 -28.33
CA PRO A 642 -0.29 10.21 -27.36
C PRO A 642 1.20 10.57 -27.47
N PHE A 643 1.81 10.99 -26.37
CA PHE A 643 3.16 11.54 -26.33
C PHE A 643 3.99 10.94 -25.17
N MET A 644 4.38 9.67 -25.34
CA MET A 644 5.11 8.86 -24.35
C MET A 644 6.47 8.34 -24.85
N ARG A 645 6.97 8.86 -25.98
CA ARG A 645 8.24 8.41 -26.59
C ARG A 645 9.39 8.63 -25.61
N GLY A 646 10.18 7.59 -25.34
CA GLY A 646 11.27 7.61 -24.35
C GLY A 646 10.86 7.29 -22.90
N MET A 647 9.57 7.02 -22.64
CA MET A 647 9.08 6.61 -21.32
C MET A 647 8.83 5.10 -21.25
N ILE A 648 9.29 4.45 -20.16
CA ILE A 648 9.08 3.03 -19.90
C ILE A 648 7.62 2.77 -19.44
N GLY A 649 6.96 1.80 -20.06
CA GLY A 649 5.58 1.42 -19.72
C GLY A 649 5.47 0.64 -18.40
N THR A 650 4.49 0.99 -17.55
CA THR A 650 4.23 0.35 -16.25
C THR A 650 2.80 -0.17 -16.08
N GLY A 651 1.82 0.32 -16.84
CA GLY A 651 0.39 -0.02 -16.73
C GLY A 651 0.00 -1.40 -17.28
N MET A 652 0.74 -2.46 -16.95
CA MET A 652 0.57 -3.81 -17.49
C MET A 652 -0.07 -4.76 -16.47
N ARG A 653 -1.19 -5.39 -16.84
CA ARG A 653 -1.95 -6.27 -15.93
C ARG A 653 -1.67 -7.76 -16.15
N ASN A 654 -1.41 -8.17 -17.39
CA ASN A 654 -1.14 -9.55 -17.75
C ASN A 654 -0.25 -9.62 -19.00
N LEU A 655 0.64 -10.62 -19.05
CA LEU A 655 1.66 -10.90 -20.05
C LEU A 655 1.52 -12.36 -20.51
N VAL A 656 1.47 -12.57 -21.82
CA VAL A 656 1.37 -13.89 -22.46
C VAL A 656 2.40 -14.02 -23.57
N ALA A 657 3.13 -15.13 -23.60
CA ALA A 657 3.93 -15.51 -24.76
C ALA A 657 3.11 -16.40 -25.71
N PHE A 658 3.12 -16.11 -27.01
CA PHE A 658 2.47 -16.95 -28.01
C PHE A 658 3.11 -16.78 -29.39
N LYS A 659 3.49 -17.89 -30.03
CA LYS A 659 4.11 -17.96 -31.38
C LYS A 659 5.21 -16.91 -31.56
N ASN A 660 6.18 -16.96 -30.64
CA ASN A 660 7.36 -16.11 -30.52
C ASN A 660 7.11 -14.61 -30.32
N ALA A 661 5.85 -14.17 -30.22
CA ALA A 661 5.45 -12.81 -29.87
C ALA A 661 5.04 -12.71 -28.38
N LEU A 662 5.07 -11.49 -27.85
CA LEU A 662 4.56 -11.14 -26.52
C LEU A 662 3.25 -10.37 -26.66
N TYR A 663 2.25 -10.77 -25.89
CA TYR A 663 0.95 -10.12 -25.78
C TYR A 663 0.80 -9.57 -24.38
N VAL A 664 0.42 -8.30 -24.26
CA VAL A 664 0.19 -7.66 -22.97
C VAL A 664 -1.18 -7.02 -22.94
N HIS A 665 -1.90 -7.23 -21.85
CA HIS A 665 -3.09 -6.48 -21.51
C HIS A 665 -2.73 -5.28 -20.61
N ASN A 666 -3.04 -4.07 -21.07
CA ASN A 666 -2.97 -2.84 -20.28
C ASN A 666 -4.38 -2.30 -19.99
N ASP A 667 -4.48 -1.18 -19.26
CA ASP A 667 -5.73 -0.50 -18.84
C ASP A 667 -6.70 -0.04 -19.96
N TRP A 668 -6.61 -0.56 -21.19
CA TRP A 668 -7.39 -0.07 -22.34
C TRP A 668 -7.47 -1.03 -23.54
N LYS A 669 -6.39 -1.78 -23.81
CA LYS A 669 -6.27 -2.65 -24.99
C LYS A 669 -5.26 -3.76 -24.77
N ILE A 670 -5.36 -4.79 -25.62
CA ILE A 670 -4.27 -5.73 -25.84
C ILE A 670 -3.32 -5.17 -26.88
N VAL A 671 -2.04 -5.41 -26.66
CA VAL A 671 -0.94 -5.00 -27.53
C VAL A 671 0.04 -6.15 -27.72
N LYS A 672 0.71 -6.15 -28.87
CA LYS A 672 1.63 -7.20 -29.31
C LYS A 672 3.00 -6.61 -29.64
N SER A 673 4.05 -7.23 -29.09
CA SER A 673 5.43 -7.05 -29.52
C SER A 673 5.92 -8.31 -30.22
N SER A 674 6.67 -8.13 -31.30
CA SER A 674 7.35 -9.20 -32.04
C SER A 674 8.88 -9.06 -32.01
N ASP A 675 9.38 -8.09 -31.23
CA ASP A 675 10.76 -7.61 -31.17
C ASP A 675 11.30 -7.61 -29.73
N HIS A 676 10.91 -8.62 -28.95
CA HIS A 676 11.32 -8.83 -27.56
C HIS A 676 10.88 -7.77 -26.54
N GLY A 677 9.97 -6.85 -26.90
CA GLY A 677 9.36 -5.91 -25.97
C GLY A 677 9.63 -4.43 -26.24
N GLU A 678 10.26 -4.09 -27.36
CA GLU A 678 10.64 -2.70 -27.67
C GLU A 678 9.55 -1.93 -28.41
N THR A 679 8.88 -2.52 -29.40
CA THR A 679 7.74 -1.89 -30.10
C THR A 679 6.45 -2.69 -29.94
N TRP A 680 5.32 -1.96 -29.90
CA TRP A 680 4.02 -2.50 -29.50
C TRP A 680 2.90 -2.04 -30.42
N THR A 681 2.30 -2.99 -31.14
CA THR A 681 1.15 -2.77 -32.03
C THR A 681 -0.16 -3.08 -31.31
N SER A 682 -1.27 -2.47 -31.71
CA SER A 682 -2.60 -2.81 -31.17
C SER A 682 -3.09 -4.16 -31.71
N VAL A 683 -3.56 -5.05 -30.83
CA VAL A 683 -4.42 -6.16 -31.24
C VAL A 683 -5.84 -5.61 -31.36
N ASN A 684 -6.46 -5.79 -32.52
CA ASN A 684 -7.77 -5.19 -32.83
C ASN A 684 -8.90 -6.18 -32.55
N PHE A 685 -10.11 -5.69 -32.29
CA PHE A 685 -11.31 -6.53 -32.30
C PHE A 685 -11.87 -6.62 -33.72
N ARG A 686 -12.50 -7.75 -34.06
CA ARG A 686 -13.17 -7.95 -35.37
C ARG A 686 -14.21 -6.84 -35.62
N ALA A 687 -14.30 -6.37 -36.86
CA ALA A 687 -15.22 -5.30 -37.26
C ALA A 687 -16.66 -5.51 -36.72
N GLY A 688 -17.23 -4.43 -36.19
CA GLY A 688 -18.49 -4.44 -35.43
C GLY A 688 -18.31 -4.48 -33.90
N TRP A 689 -17.12 -4.78 -33.40
CA TRP A 689 -16.80 -4.79 -31.97
C TRP A 689 -15.81 -3.66 -31.61
N ASN A 690 -16.06 -3.00 -30.47
CA ASN A 690 -15.17 -1.99 -29.89
C ASN A 690 -14.41 -2.57 -28.69
N SER A 691 -13.20 -2.07 -28.42
CA SER A 691 -12.51 -2.38 -27.16
C SER A 691 -13.35 -1.90 -25.96
N PRO A 692 -13.44 -2.66 -24.86
CA PRO A 692 -14.08 -2.18 -23.64
C PRO A 692 -13.40 -0.89 -23.15
N ARG A 693 -14.12 0.24 -23.17
CA ARG A 693 -13.58 1.57 -22.82
C ARG A 693 -13.31 1.75 -21.30
N ASP A 694 -12.91 0.72 -20.55
CA ASP A 694 -12.83 0.83 -19.07
C ASP A 694 -11.90 -0.18 -18.37
N PRO A 695 -10.90 0.29 -17.59
CA PRO A 695 -10.01 -0.56 -16.79
C PRO A 695 -10.56 -1.01 -15.42
N ASP A 696 -11.73 -0.55 -14.97
CA ASP A 696 -12.24 -0.90 -13.63
C ASP A 696 -12.68 -2.38 -13.49
N PHE A 697 -12.68 -3.17 -14.56
CA PHE A 697 -12.84 -4.63 -14.47
C PHE A 697 -11.52 -5.30 -14.08
N PRO A 698 -11.40 -5.97 -12.91
CA PRO A 698 -10.10 -6.37 -12.36
C PRO A 698 -9.42 -7.52 -13.12
N ASN A 699 -10.21 -8.46 -13.66
CA ASN A 699 -9.73 -9.78 -14.11
C ASN A 699 -9.84 -10.03 -15.63
N GLN A 700 -9.73 -8.99 -16.47
CA GLN A 700 -9.50 -9.22 -17.90
C GLN A 700 -8.07 -9.76 -18.11
N ARG A 701 -7.96 -11.08 -18.37
CA ARG A 701 -6.72 -11.81 -18.65
C ARG A 701 -6.78 -12.46 -20.02
N LEU A 702 -5.62 -12.60 -20.66
CA LEU A 702 -5.38 -13.58 -21.71
C LEU A 702 -4.89 -14.89 -21.08
N VAL A 703 -5.30 -16.02 -21.65
CA VAL A 703 -4.80 -17.37 -21.34
C VAL A 703 -4.50 -18.09 -22.64
N VAL A 704 -3.46 -18.92 -22.71
CA VAL A 704 -3.21 -19.80 -23.85
C VAL A 704 -3.64 -21.21 -23.49
N ALA A 705 -4.50 -21.81 -24.31
CA ALA A 705 -4.95 -23.19 -24.16
C ALA A 705 -5.27 -23.77 -25.55
N ASP A 706 -5.04 -25.07 -25.74
CA ASP A 706 -5.27 -25.76 -27.04
C ASP A 706 -4.63 -25.03 -28.27
N ASP A 707 -3.44 -24.43 -28.09
CA ASP A 707 -2.71 -23.53 -29.05
C ASP A 707 -3.48 -22.27 -29.51
N VAL A 708 -4.42 -21.80 -28.69
CA VAL A 708 -5.22 -20.58 -28.94
C VAL A 708 -5.19 -19.64 -27.72
N PRO A 709 -4.84 -18.36 -27.90
CA PRO A 709 -5.04 -17.33 -26.89
C PRO A 709 -6.52 -16.94 -26.78
N TYR A 710 -7.10 -17.11 -25.59
CA TYR A 710 -8.44 -16.68 -25.22
C TYR A 710 -8.39 -15.53 -24.21
N GLY A 711 -9.41 -14.69 -24.17
CA GLY A 711 -9.59 -13.70 -23.11
C GLY A 711 -11.05 -13.28 -22.92
N VAL A 712 -11.40 -12.79 -21.73
CA VAL A 712 -12.77 -12.38 -21.37
C VAL A 712 -12.90 -10.86 -21.35
N PHE A 713 -13.93 -10.34 -22.02
CA PHE A 713 -14.14 -8.89 -22.21
C PHE A 713 -15.59 -8.48 -21.95
N LEU A 714 -15.79 -7.25 -21.49
CA LEU A 714 -17.10 -6.67 -21.20
C LEU A 714 -17.66 -5.90 -22.40
N GLU A 715 -18.67 -6.48 -23.06
CA GLU A 715 -19.57 -5.77 -23.98
C GLU A 715 -20.45 -4.83 -23.15
N LYS A 716 -20.14 -3.53 -23.12
CA LYS A 716 -20.89 -2.55 -22.35
C LYS A 716 -22.32 -2.35 -22.87
N GLY A 717 -23.28 -2.34 -21.94
CA GLY A 717 -24.65 -1.91 -22.21
C GLY A 717 -24.75 -0.40 -22.55
N LYS A 718 -25.85 0.01 -23.18
CA LYS A 718 -26.16 1.44 -23.38
C LYS A 718 -26.32 2.13 -22.02
N ARG A 719 -25.79 3.34 -21.87
CA ARG A 719 -25.99 4.21 -20.69
C ARG A 719 -26.97 5.35 -21.00
N ASP A 720 -27.61 5.87 -19.96
CA ASP A 720 -28.50 7.04 -20.05
C ASP A 720 -27.72 8.37 -19.96
N ILE A 721 -28.46 9.48 -19.87
CA ILE A 721 -27.90 10.83 -19.69
C ILE A 721 -27.20 11.02 -18.34
N PHE A 722 -27.44 10.19 -17.33
CA PHE A 722 -26.77 10.24 -16.04
C PHE A 722 -25.56 9.29 -15.95
N GLY A 723 -25.26 8.58 -17.04
CA GLY A 723 -24.22 7.55 -17.09
C GLY A 723 -24.62 6.22 -16.45
N ALA A 724 -25.89 6.06 -16.04
CA ALA A 724 -26.41 4.83 -15.47
C ALA A 724 -26.77 3.81 -16.57
N PRO A 725 -26.72 2.50 -16.28
CA PRO A 725 -26.97 1.45 -17.28
C PRO A 725 -28.46 1.34 -17.66
N THR A 726 -28.78 1.52 -18.94
CA THR A 726 -30.11 1.24 -19.53
C THR A 726 -30.26 -0.19 -20.04
N ARG A 727 -29.14 -0.90 -20.18
CA ARG A 727 -29.05 -2.34 -20.41
C ARG A 727 -27.92 -2.88 -19.55
N LYS A 728 -28.08 -4.09 -19.01
CA LYS A 728 -26.98 -4.87 -18.43
C LYS A 728 -25.87 -5.04 -19.47
N SER A 729 -24.62 -4.90 -19.05
CA SER A 729 -23.46 -5.30 -19.85
C SER A 729 -23.35 -6.83 -19.93
N LYS A 730 -22.50 -7.32 -20.84
CA LYS A 730 -22.33 -8.75 -21.11
C LYS A 730 -20.86 -9.15 -21.13
N LEU A 731 -20.50 -10.18 -20.38
CA LEU A 731 -19.16 -10.76 -20.42
C LEU A 731 -19.11 -11.84 -21.51
N ARG A 732 -18.08 -11.80 -22.37
CA ARG A 732 -17.88 -12.76 -23.46
C ARG A 732 -16.42 -13.18 -23.55
N ILE A 733 -16.20 -14.43 -23.97
CA ILE A 733 -14.88 -14.92 -24.34
C ILE A 733 -14.62 -14.62 -25.82
N PHE A 734 -13.43 -14.07 -26.09
CA PHE A 734 -12.89 -13.87 -27.42
C PHE A 734 -11.64 -14.76 -27.59
N GLN A 735 -11.41 -15.20 -28.82
CA GLN A 735 -10.22 -15.93 -29.25
C GLN A 735 -9.41 -15.07 -30.24
N LEU A 736 -8.09 -15.16 -30.15
CA LEU A 736 -7.17 -14.58 -31.14
C LEU A 736 -7.24 -15.41 -32.43
N SER A 737 -7.39 -14.77 -33.59
CA SER A 737 -7.40 -15.46 -34.88
C SER A 737 -5.99 -15.92 -35.31
N ALA A 738 -5.91 -16.77 -36.34
CA ALA A 738 -4.65 -17.31 -36.84
C ALA A 738 -3.65 -16.24 -37.34
N ASP A 739 -4.14 -15.07 -37.78
CA ASP A 739 -3.31 -13.88 -38.07
C ASP A 739 -2.53 -13.38 -36.83
N SER A 740 -2.91 -13.84 -35.65
CA SER A 740 -2.40 -13.48 -34.34
C SER A 740 -2.44 -11.97 -34.07
N ASN A 741 -3.39 -11.25 -34.71
CA ASN A 741 -3.53 -9.80 -34.69
C ASN A 741 -4.97 -9.32 -34.40
N THR A 742 -5.97 -10.19 -34.60
CA THR A 742 -7.39 -9.86 -34.40
C THR A 742 -8.05 -10.74 -33.33
N LEU A 743 -8.88 -10.15 -32.47
CA LEU A 743 -9.74 -10.83 -31.49
C LEU A 743 -11.17 -10.98 -32.03
N SER A 744 -11.72 -12.19 -31.92
CA SER A 744 -13.07 -12.53 -32.38
C SER A 744 -13.85 -13.26 -31.29
N PRO A 745 -15.16 -12.99 -31.10
CA PRO A 745 -15.95 -13.70 -30.08
C PRO A 745 -16.03 -15.19 -30.41
N VAL A 746 -15.92 -16.05 -29.40
CA VAL A 746 -16.08 -17.51 -29.58
C VAL A 746 -17.52 -17.80 -30.03
N HIS A 747 -17.68 -18.32 -31.24
CA HIS A 747 -19.00 -18.47 -31.85
C HIS A 747 -19.82 -19.58 -31.15
N GLY A 748 -21.07 -19.27 -30.80
CA GLY A 748 -21.98 -20.16 -30.07
C GLY A 748 -21.91 -20.02 -28.55
N LEU A 749 -20.78 -19.57 -27.99
CA LEU A 749 -20.62 -19.46 -26.54
C LEU A 749 -21.54 -18.37 -25.92
N PRO A 750 -22.33 -18.69 -24.88
CA PRO A 750 -23.20 -17.70 -24.24
C PRO A 750 -22.43 -16.63 -23.47
N SER A 751 -23.01 -15.43 -23.43
CA SER A 751 -22.55 -14.34 -22.57
C SER A 751 -23.12 -14.46 -21.15
N PHE A 752 -22.32 -14.23 -20.12
CA PHE A 752 -22.88 -13.91 -18.80
C PHE A 752 -23.45 -12.49 -18.79
N GLU A 753 -24.57 -12.28 -18.11
CA GLU A 753 -25.01 -10.93 -17.79
C GLU A 753 -24.15 -10.34 -16.68
N TYR A 754 -23.79 -9.05 -16.82
CA TYR A 754 -23.14 -8.27 -15.78
C TYR A 754 -24.07 -7.13 -15.37
N ASP A 755 -24.36 -7.02 -14.08
CA ASP A 755 -25.15 -5.90 -13.57
C ASP A 755 -24.24 -4.73 -13.23
N ASP A 756 -24.26 -3.72 -14.09
CA ASP A 756 -23.54 -2.45 -13.93
C ASP A 756 -24.00 -1.62 -12.71
N LYS A 757 -25.01 -2.09 -11.95
CA LYS A 757 -25.48 -1.46 -10.70
C LYS A 757 -24.92 -2.09 -9.42
N LEU A 758 -24.14 -3.17 -9.50
CA LEU A 758 -23.44 -3.72 -8.32
C LEU A 758 -22.53 -2.65 -7.71
N ASP A 759 -22.73 -2.36 -6.43
CA ASP A 759 -22.00 -1.31 -5.73
C ASP A 759 -20.54 -1.73 -5.51
N ALA A 760 -19.66 -0.76 -5.29
CA ALA A 760 -18.30 -1.01 -4.84
C ALA A 760 -18.28 -1.85 -3.55
N LYS A 761 -19.32 -1.75 -2.71
CA LYS A 761 -19.53 -2.61 -1.54
C LYS A 761 -19.82 -4.07 -1.88
N ASP A 762 -20.59 -4.37 -2.92
CA ASP A 762 -20.92 -5.76 -3.31
C ASP A 762 -19.67 -6.47 -3.87
N LEU A 763 -18.90 -5.75 -4.69
CA LEU A 763 -17.59 -6.18 -5.20
C LEU A 763 -16.53 -6.35 -4.08
N LEU A 764 -16.73 -5.69 -2.93
CA LEU A 764 -15.89 -5.82 -1.72
C LEU A 764 -16.45 -6.82 -0.70
N ALA A 765 -17.74 -7.19 -0.77
CA ALA A 765 -18.37 -8.22 0.06
C ALA A 765 -17.97 -9.64 -0.35
N GLY A 766 -17.38 -9.77 -1.55
CA GLY A 766 -16.79 -11.01 -2.03
C GLY A 766 -17.50 -11.62 -3.25
N GLU A 767 -18.52 -10.96 -3.83
CA GLU A 767 -19.04 -11.34 -5.15
C GLU A 767 -18.02 -11.00 -6.25
N VAL A 768 -17.09 -11.94 -6.51
CA VAL A 768 -16.22 -11.85 -7.70
C VAL A 768 -17.08 -12.08 -8.93
N THR A 769 -17.36 -10.99 -9.64
CA THR A 769 -18.17 -10.98 -10.87
C THR A 769 -17.47 -11.59 -12.08
N LEU A 770 -16.14 -11.78 -12.01
CA LEU A 770 -15.38 -12.68 -12.88
C LEU A 770 -14.01 -12.99 -12.25
N GLY A 771 -13.62 -14.27 -12.19
CA GLY A 771 -12.34 -14.71 -11.66
C GLY A 771 -11.45 -15.38 -12.72
N ALA A 772 -11.02 -16.61 -12.45
CA ALA A 772 -10.16 -17.35 -13.37
C ALA A 772 -10.90 -17.82 -14.66
N LEU A 773 -10.14 -17.92 -15.76
CA LEU A 773 -10.51 -18.61 -17.00
C LEU A 773 -9.49 -19.73 -17.24
N ALA A 774 -9.97 -20.91 -17.67
CA ALA A 774 -9.14 -21.94 -18.28
C ALA A 774 -9.93 -22.64 -19.40
N VAL A 775 -9.22 -23.32 -20.31
CA VAL A 775 -9.81 -24.18 -21.34
C VAL A 775 -9.01 -25.48 -21.39
N GLY A 776 -9.67 -26.60 -21.64
CA GLY A 776 -9.00 -27.88 -21.89
C GLY A 776 -9.96 -28.87 -22.56
N ASP A 777 -9.46 -29.61 -23.56
CA ASP A 777 -10.30 -30.41 -24.47
C ASP A 777 -11.49 -29.58 -25.00
N LYS A 778 -11.19 -28.34 -25.42
CA LYS A 778 -12.14 -27.32 -25.91
C LYS A 778 -13.27 -26.94 -24.94
N THR A 779 -13.24 -27.43 -23.70
CA THR A 779 -14.23 -27.15 -22.66
C THR A 779 -13.78 -25.93 -21.88
N PHE A 780 -14.62 -24.89 -21.83
CA PHE A 780 -14.32 -23.62 -21.18
C PHE A 780 -14.73 -23.70 -19.71
N TYR A 781 -13.84 -23.26 -18.81
CA TYR A 781 -14.06 -23.20 -17.36
C TYR A 781 -13.85 -21.78 -16.86
N ILE A 782 -14.81 -21.24 -16.11
CA ILE A 782 -14.82 -19.82 -15.73
C ILE A 782 -15.42 -19.61 -14.34
N GLU A 783 -14.76 -18.78 -13.53
CA GLU A 783 -15.33 -18.34 -12.25
C GLU A 783 -16.25 -17.14 -12.48
N TYR A 784 -17.50 -17.27 -12.06
CA TYR A 784 -18.48 -16.19 -12.05
C TYR A 784 -19.27 -16.25 -10.74
N ARG A 785 -19.34 -15.11 -10.01
CA ARG A 785 -19.95 -15.00 -8.67
C ARG A 785 -19.48 -16.06 -7.67
N ARG A 786 -18.16 -16.29 -7.61
CA ARG A 786 -17.49 -17.32 -6.77
C ARG A 786 -17.84 -18.77 -7.10
N GLU A 787 -18.60 -19.04 -8.14
CA GLU A 787 -18.95 -20.39 -8.60
C GLU A 787 -18.20 -20.73 -9.89
N LEU A 788 -17.71 -21.96 -10.01
CA LEU A 788 -17.03 -22.44 -11.21
C LEU A 788 -18.04 -23.03 -12.19
N PHE A 789 -18.20 -22.39 -13.35
CA PHE A 789 -19.04 -22.86 -14.46
C PHE A 789 -18.19 -23.51 -15.55
N LYS A 790 -18.77 -24.50 -16.24
CA LYS A 790 -18.23 -25.09 -17.46
C LYS A 790 -19.18 -24.94 -18.65
N CYS A 791 -18.63 -24.78 -19.85
CA CYS A 791 -19.39 -24.83 -21.11
C CYS A 791 -18.62 -25.64 -22.15
N LYS A 792 -19.33 -26.52 -22.86
CA LYS A 792 -18.76 -27.44 -23.85
C LYS A 792 -19.30 -27.13 -25.26
N PRO A 793 -18.47 -27.18 -26.32
CA PRO A 793 -18.94 -27.03 -27.68
C PRO A 793 -20.00 -28.07 -28.03
N GLY A 794 -21.07 -27.63 -28.70
CA GLY A 794 -22.20 -28.48 -29.09
C GLY A 794 -23.44 -28.25 -28.22
N THR A 795 -23.33 -28.31 -26.90
CA THR A 795 -24.44 -27.91 -26.00
C THR A 795 -24.54 -26.40 -25.87
N TRP A 796 -23.40 -25.70 -25.76
CA TRP A 796 -23.33 -24.24 -25.63
C TRP A 796 -24.19 -23.66 -24.51
N GLU A 797 -24.23 -24.34 -23.36
CA GLU A 797 -24.85 -23.84 -22.12
C GLU A 797 -23.80 -23.77 -21.00
N TRP A 798 -23.93 -22.79 -20.11
CA TRP A 798 -23.09 -22.70 -18.90
C TRP A 798 -23.70 -23.53 -17.78
N VAL A 799 -23.01 -24.60 -17.40
CA VAL A 799 -23.43 -25.54 -16.36
C VAL A 799 -22.54 -25.33 -15.12
N SER A 800 -23.15 -25.23 -13.95
CA SER A 800 -22.39 -25.20 -12.69
C SER A 800 -21.63 -26.52 -12.48
N THR A 801 -20.41 -26.44 -11.95
CA THR A 801 -19.65 -27.61 -11.48
C THR A 801 -19.94 -27.98 -10.01
N GLY A 802 -20.85 -27.25 -9.35
CA GLY A 802 -21.14 -27.36 -7.92
C GLY A 802 -20.04 -26.80 -6.99
N LEU A 803 -18.93 -26.30 -7.55
CA LEU A 803 -17.79 -25.81 -6.78
C LEU A 803 -17.90 -24.31 -6.53
N ILE A 804 -18.09 -23.92 -5.27
CA ILE A 804 -18.34 -22.55 -4.83
C ILE A 804 -17.31 -22.13 -3.78
N ASP A 805 -16.63 -20.99 -3.98
CA ASP A 805 -15.73 -20.40 -3.00
C ASP A 805 -16.52 -19.63 -1.93
N ALA A 806 -17.03 -20.37 -0.94
CA ALA A 806 -17.64 -19.83 0.29
C ALA A 806 -16.60 -19.28 1.29
N GLY A 807 -15.32 -19.20 0.93
CA GLY A 807 -14.22 -18.81 1.80
C GLY A 807 -14.25 -17.33 2.20
N LYS A 808 -13.74 -17.04 3.40
CA LYS A 808 -13.40 -15.67 3.84
C LYS A 808 -11.90 -15.60 4.08
N GLN A 809 -11.19 -14.79 3.29
CA GLN A 809 -9.78 -14.48 3.58
C GLN A 809 -9.69 -13.46 4.72
N PRO A 810 -8.62 -13.49 5.55
CA PRO A 810 -8.34 -12.45 6.55
C PRO A 810 -8.01 -11.07 5.95
N HIS A 811 -7.72 -11.01 4.66
CA HIS A 811 -7.46 -9.79 3.89
C HIS A 811 -8.37 -9.81 2.67
N ASN A 812 -8.90 -8.66 2.26
CA ASN A 812 -10.00 -8.60 1.28
C ASN A 812 -9.52 -8.77 -0.17
N SER A 813 -8.94 -9.93 -0.49
CA SER A 813 -8.39 -10.22 -1.81
C SER A 813 -9.50 -10.39 -2.86
N ARG A 814 -9.38 -9.62 -3.95
CA ARG A 814 -10.18 -9.75 -5.17
C ARG A 814 -9.78 -10.95 -6.04
N GLU A 815 -8.75 -11.67 -5.64
CA GLU A 815 -8.34 -12.91 -6.31
C GLU A 815 -9.45 -13.97 -6.21
N GLY A 816 -9.53 -14.77 -7.28
CA GLY A 816 -10.52 -15.82 -7.47
C GLY A 816 -10.09 -17.16 -6.90
N PHE A 817 -10.64 -18.23 -7.49
CA PHE A 817 -9.94 -19.50 -7.61
C PHE A 817 -8.58 -19.31 -8.29
N GLN A 818 -7.60 -20.12 -7.91
CA GLN A 818 -6.51 -20.45 -8.83
C GLN A 818 -6.87 -21.76 -9.54
N LEU A 819 -6.97 -21.70 -10.88
CA LEU A 819 -7.52 -22.76 -11.71
C LEU A 819 -6.45 -23.28 -12.69
N ALA A 820 -6.37 -24.60 -12.85
CA ALA A 820 -5.58 -25.24 -13.90
C ALA A 820 -6.35 -26.44 -14.48
N VAL A 821 -6.24 -26.64 -15.80
CA VAL A 821 -6.93 -27.72 -16.54
C VAL A 821 -5.92 -28.41 -17.46
N SER A 822 -5.98 -29.74 -17.55
CA SER A 822 -5.25 -30.56 -18.53
C SER A 822 -6.13 -31.73 -18.97
N GLY A 823 -6.63 -31.66 -20.20
CA GLY A 823 -7.69 -32.54 -20.70
C GLY A 823 -8.93 -32.49 -19.79
N LYS A 824 -9.30 -33.65 -19.23
CA LYS A 824 -10.41 -33.80 -18.28
C LYS A 824 -10.03 -33.52 -16.81
N THR A 825 -8.74 -33.35 -16.52
CA THR A 825 -8.23 -33.15 -15.16
C THR A 825 -8.25 -31.67 -14.80
N ILE A 826 -8.78 -31.35 -13.62
CA ILE A 826 -8.88 -29.97 -13.13
C ILE A 826 -8.32 -29.92 -11.70
N TYR A 827 -7.56 -28.86 -11.40
CA TYR A 827 -7.25 -28.45 -10.04
C TYR A 827 -7.77 -27.04 -9.75
N VAL A 828 -8.34 -26.86 -8.56
CA VAL A 828 -8.90 -25.59 -8.10
C VAL A 828 -8.41 -25.30 -6.69
N GLY A 829 -7.55 -24.29 -6.56
CA GLY A 829 -7.15 -23.72 -5.28
C GLY A 829 -8.16 -22.66 -4.82
N MET A 830 -8.76 -22.85 -3.65
CA MET A 830 -9.72 -21.91 -3.04
C MET A 830 -9.04 -20.86 -2.15
N ARG A 831 -9.72 -19.74 -1.93
CA ARG A 831 -9.24 -18.66 -1.04
C ARG A 831 -9.03 -19.08 0.42
N ASP A 832 -9.69 -20.13 0.91
CA ASP A 832 -9.50 -20.63 2.28
C ASP A 832 -8.23 -21.51 2.45
N GLY A 833 -7.56 -21.85 1.35
CA GLY A 833 -6.38 -22.71 1.30
C GLY A 833 -6.64 -24.14 0.84
N LYS A 834 -7.90 -24.56 0.62
CA LYS A 834 -8.20 -25.90 0.10
C LYS A 834 -7.80 -26.06 -1.36
N LEU A 835 -7.34 -27.27 -1.71
CA LEU A 835 -7.11 -27.70 -3.09
C LEU A 835 -8.10 -28.81 -3.46
N PHE A 836 -8.90 -28.57 -4.49
CA PHE A 836 -9.82 -29.56 -5.07
C PHE A 836 -9.26 -30.10 -6.39
N GLN A 837 -9.58 -31.37 -6.66
CA GLN A 837 -9.22 -32.11 -7.86
C GLN A 837 -10.47 -32.71 -8.51
N SER A 838 -10.54 -32.70 -9.84
CA SER A 838 -11.50 -33.48 -10.64
C SER A 838 -10.78 -34.20 -11.78
N PHE A 839 -11.31 -35.36 -12.18
CA PHE A 839 -10.85 -36.13 -13.35
C PHE A 839 -11.94 -36.27 -14.44
N ASP A 840 -13.14 -35.75 -14.19
CA ASP A 840 -14.36 -35.98 -14.97
C ASP A 840 -14.97 -34.67 -15.50
N GLU A 841 -14.10 -33.75 -15.92
CA GLU A 841 -14.48 -32.43 -16.44
C GLU A 841 -15.23 -31.57 -15.40
N GLY A 842 -14.92 -31.71 -14.11
CA GLY A 842 -15.58 -30.96 -13.03
C GLY A 842 -17.03 -31.42 -12.83
N THR A 843 -17.25 -32.73 -12.76
CA THR A 843 -18.57 -33.33 -12.47
C THR A 843 -18.60 -33.91 -11.06
N THR A 844 -17.48 -34.45 -10.59
CA THR A 844 -17.20 -34.77 -9.19
C THR A 844 -15.89 -34.12 -8.73
N TRP A 845 -15.77 -33.89 -7.42
CA TRP A 845 -14.64 -33.19 -6.81
C TRP A 845 -14.11 -33.96 -5.59
N LYS A 846 -12.78 -34.10 -5.53
CA LYS A 846 -12.01 -34.66 -4.41
C LYS A 846 -11.27 -33.52 -3.73
N ASP A 847 -11.47 -33.34 -2.42
CA ASP A 847 -10.61 -32.49 -1.61
C ASP A 847 -9.27 -33.22 -1.41
N VAL A 848 -8.18 -32.67 -1.94
CA VAL A 848 -6.82 -33.23 -1.80
C VAL A 848 -5.99 -32.50 -0.74
N THR A 849 -6.57 -31.50 -0.07
CA THR A 849 -5.91 -30.74 1.03
C THR A 849 -5.36 -31.64 2.15
N PRO A 850 -6.02 -32.74 2.57
CA PRO A 850 -5.47 -33.66 3.57
C PRO A 850 -4.18 -34.37 3.14
N ASN A 851 -3.91 -34.47 1.83
CA ASN A 851 -2.72 -35.13 1.28
C ASN A 851 -1.53 -34.17 1.10
N LEU A 852 -1.70 -32.87 1.42
CA LEU A 852 -0.66 -31.87 1.17
C LEU A 852 0.38 -31.84 2.30
N PRO A 853 1.69 -32.00 2.00
CA PRO A 853 2.77 -31.96 3.01
C PRO A 853 3.04 -30.57 3.60
N LEU A 854 2.29 -29.53 3.18
CA LEU A 854 2.38 -28.18 3.71
C LEU A 854 0.98 -27.62 3.97
N GLN A 855 0.79 -27.02 5.14
CA GLN A 855 -0.40 -26.23 5.46
C GLN A 855 -0.15 -24.75 5.09
N PHE A 856 -0.97 -24.20 4.19
CA PHE A 856 -0.86 -22.85 3.67
C PHE A 856 -2.25 -22.22 3.46
N LYS A 857 -2.30 -20.90 3.23
CA LYS A 857 -3.57 -20.14 3.12
C LYS A 857 -3.72 -19.33 1.84
N ARG A 858 -2.71 -19.35 0.94
CA ARG A 858 -2.75 -18.63 -0.34
C ARG A 858 -1.98 -19.40 -1.41
N PHE A 859 -2.72 -19.84 -2.43
CA PHE A 859 -2.16 -20.19 -3.73
C PHE A 859 -1.62 -18.93 -4.41
N LYS A 860 -0.58 -19.08 -5.21
CA LYS A 860 -0.08 -18.04 -6.12
C LYS A 860 -0.36 -18.41 -7.57
N GLU A 861 -0.04 -19.65 -7.92
CA GLU A 861 -0.20 -20.17 -9.27
C GLU A 861 -0.37 -21.68 -9.23
N ILE A 862 -1.10 -22.25 -10.19
CA ILE A 862 -1.20 -23.69 -10.44
C ILE A 862 -1.05 -23.87 -11.93
N ILE A 863 -0.18 -24.78 -12.37
CA ILE A 863 0.08 -25.10 -13.78
C ILE A 863 0.23 -26.62 -13.99
N PHE A 864 0.10 -27.06 -15.23
CA PHE A 864 0.43 -28.41 -15.68
C PHE A 864 1.67 -28.40 -16.58
N VAL A 865 2.49 -29.44 -16.49
CA VAL A 865 3.49 -29.82 -17.50
C VAL A 865 3.30 -31.30 -17.81
N GLY A 866 2.79 -31.59 -19.00
CA GLY A 866 2.24 -32.91 -19.33
C GLY A 866 1.15 -33.32 -18.34
N SER A 867 1.34 -34.47 -17.67
CA SER A 867 0.47 -34.97 -16.60
C SER A 867 0.81 -34.44 -15.20
N THR A 868 1.93 -33.74 -15.03
CA THR A 868 2.41 -33.30 -13.71
C THR A 868 1.83 -31.93 -13.35
N VAL A 869 1.19 -31.81 -12.19
CA VAL A 869 0.74 -30.53 -11.64
C VAL A 869 1.83 -29.89 -10.77
N TYR A 870 1.94 -28.57 -10.84
CA TYR A 870 2.76 -27.75 -9.96
C TYR A 870 1.89 -26.70 -9.28
N VAL A 871 2.04 -26.54 -7.95
CA VAL A 871 1.23 -25.66 -7.11
C VAL A 871 2.17 -24.72 -6.35
N SER A 872 2.20 -23.44 -6.74
CA SER A 872 2.96 -22.40 -6.05
C SER A 872 2.13 -21.75 -4.94
N THR A 873 2.72 -21.54 -3.77
CA THR A 873 2.02 -21.09 -2.55
C THR A 873 2.84 -20.08 -1.76
N ASN A 874 2.25 -19.50 -0.70
CA ASN A 874 2.99 -18.73 0.30
C ASN A 874 3.84 -19.56 1.28
N LYS A 875 4.06 -20.87 1.03
CA LYS A 875 4.91 -21.77 1.84
C LYS A 875 5.91 -22.63 1.03
N GLY A 876 5.92 -22.50 -0.29
CA GLY A 876 6.80 -23.26 -1.21
C GLY A 876 6.06 -23.67 -2.47
N VAL A 877 6.73 -24.43 -3.35
CA VAL A 877 6.10 -25.06 -4.51
C VAL A 877 5.92 -26.55 -4.22
N LEU A 878 4.74 -27.09 -4.52
CA LEU A 878 4.41 -28.51 -4.42
C LEU A 878 4.22 -29.09 -5.83
N THR A 879 4.42 -30.40 -5.98
CA THR A 879 4.16 -31.12 -7.24
C THR A 879 3.55 -32.50 -7.00
N SER A 880 2.75 -32.98 -7.96
CA SER A 880 2.21 -34.34 -8.02
C SER A 880 1.95 -34.78 -9.46
N GLN A 881 1.96 -36.09 -9.71
CA GLN A 881 1.55 -36.69 -10.98
C GLN A 881 0.11 -37.23 -10.96
N ASN A 882 -0.50 -37.41 -9.78
CA ASN A 882 -1.83 -38.00 -9.61
C ASN A 882 -2.72 -37.29 -8.57
N GLY A 883 -2.21 -36.30 -7.85
CA GLY A 883 -2.92 -35.59 -6.78
C GLY A 883 -3.02 -36.36 -5.46
N GLU A 884 -2.43 -37.56 -5.39
CA GLU A 884 -2.41 -38.38 -4.18
C GLU A 884 -1.07 -38.28 -3.47
N HIS A 885 0.03 -38.43 -4.21
CA HIS A 885 1.38 -38.34 -3.68
C HIS A 885 1.97 -36.96 -4.03
N TRP A 886 2.21 -36.14 -3.00
CA TRP A 886 2.68 -34.76 -3.14
C TRP A 886 4.10 -34.59 -2.59
N ARG A 887 4.97 -33.93 -3.37
CA ARG A 887 6.33 -33.59 -2.98
C ARG A 887 6.50 -32.07 -2.91
N VAL A 888 7.20 -31.58 -1.89
CA VAL A 888 7.67 -30.19 -1.82
C VAL A 888 8.95 -30.06 -2.65
N LEU A 889 9.04 -29.03 -3.49
CA LEU A 889 10.24 -28.71 -4.26
C LEU A 889 11.14 -27.76 -3.45
N THR A 890 12.42 -28.12 -3.36
CA THR A 890 13.48 -27.34 -2.70
C THR A 890 14.51 -26.87 -3.73
N ASP A 891 15.42 -25.99 -3.34
CA ASP A 891 16.66 -25.79 -4.09
C ASP A 891 17.72 -26.87 -3.77
N THR A 892 18.93 -26.67 -4.29
CA THR A 892 20.08 -27.58 -4.09
C THR A 892 20.64 -27.61 -2.67
N GLU A 893 20.26 -26.67 -1.80
CA GLU A 893 20.67 -26.61 -0.40
C GLU A 893 19.59 -27.18 0.53
N GLY A 894 18.42 -27.53 -0.03
CA GLY A 894 17.27 -28.09 0.70
C GLY A 894 16.24 -27.03 1.10
N GLU A 895 16.41 -25.78 0.68
CA GLU A 895 15.54 -24.68 1.10
C GLU A 895 14.29 -24.49 0.24
N ARG A 896 13.23 -23.95 0.85
CA ARG A 896 11.89 -23.85 0.23
C ARG A 896 11.65 -22.49 -0.41
N LEU A 897 11.85 -22.41 -1.72
CA LEU A 897 11.65 -21.19 -2.48
C LEU A 897 10.17 -20.77 -2.57
N ILE A 898 9.89 -19.52 -2.18
CA ILE A 898 8.56 -18.90 -2.26
C ILE A 898 8.37 -18.25 -3.64
N VAL A 899 8.39 -19.07 -4.70
CA VAL A 899 8.20 -18.67 -6.11
C VAL A 899 6.97 -17.76 -6.25
N ALA A 900 7.09 -16.67 -7.00
CA ALA A 900 6.02 -15.71 -7.29
C ALA A 900 5.15 -16.15 -8.46
N SER A 901 5.78 -16.49 -9.59
CA SER A 901 5.13 -17.03 -10.80
C SER A 901 6.01 -18.07 -11.48
N LEU A 902 5.38 -18.98 -12.23
CA LEU A 902 5.98 -20.10 -12.95
C LEU A 902 5.90 -19.88 -14.46
N ALA A 903 6.79 -20.52 -15.22
CA ALA A 903 6.73 -20.58 -16.68
C ALA A 903 7.25 -21.93 -17.18
N VAL A 904 6.90 -22.29 -18.41
CA VAL A 904 7.21 -23.59 -19.00
C VAL A 904 7.87 -23.41 -20.37
N ASP A 905 8.89 -24.20 -20.64
CA ASP A 905 9.50 -24.41 -21.96
C ASP A 905 9.49 -25.91 -22.26
N ASP A 906 8.52 -26.36 -23.08
CA ASP A 906 8.19 -27.77 -23.29
C ASP A 906 7.99 -28.56 -21.97
N THR A 907 9.05 -29.21 -21.48
CA THR A 907 9.09 -30.02 -20.26
C THR A 907 9.85 -29.34 -19.11
N THR A 908 10.53 -28.21 -19.36
CA THR A 908 11.33 -27.48 -18.37
C THR A 908 10.47 -26.47 -17.61
N VAL A 909 10.46 -26.55 -16.28
CA VAL A 909 9.81 -25.57 -15.40
C VAL A 909 10.80 -24.49 -14.96
N TYR A 910 10.39 -23.23 -15.13
CA TYR A 910 11.02 -22.06 -14.55
C TYR A 910 10.14 -21.47 -13.45
N GLY A 911 10.77 -20.87 -12.45
CA GLY A 911 10.09 -20.14 -11.38
C GLY A 911 10.90 -18.91 -11.00
N VAL A 912 10.21 -17.79 -10.73
CA VAL A 912 10.86 -16.53 -10.33
C VAL A 912 10.38 -16.09 -8.96
N CYS A 913 11.28 -15.62 -8.11
CA CYS A 913 10.97 -14.89 -6.87
C CYS A 913 11.88 -13.65 -6.79
N ASN A 914 11.71 -12.80 -5.79
CA ASN A 914 12.55 -11.59 -5.63
C ASN A 914 14.04 -11.91 -5.74
N ALA A 915 14.50 -12.99 -5.07
CA ALA A 915 15.89 -13.42 -5.08
C ALA A 915 16.44 -13.79 -6.48
N GLY A 916 15.59 -14.09 -7.47
CA GLY A 916 15.98 -14.33 -8.86
C GLY A 916 15.11 -15.32 -9.61
N ALA A 917 15.50 -15.66 -10.84
CA ALA A 917 14.92 -16.76 -11.60
C ALA A 917 15.66 -18.08 -11.35
N TYR A 918 14.89 -19.17 -11.32
CA TYR A 918 15.33 -20.53 -11.06
C TYR A 918 14.76 -21.47 -12.13
N ARG A 919 15.55 -22.48 -12.52
CA ARG A 919 15.14 -23.60 -13.38
C ARG A 919 15.03 -24.85 -12.52
N LEU A 920 13.96 -25.62 -12.67
CA LEU A 920 13.82 -26.92 -12.03
C LEU A 920 14.67 -27.97 -12.77
N ASP A 921 15.44 -28.78 -12.05
CA ASP A 921 16.25 -29.85 -12.66
C ASP A 921 15.54 -31.22 -12.68
N ASN A 922 16.10 -32.17 -13.41
CA ASN A 922 15.54 -33.52 -13.59
C ASN A 922 15.42 -34.34 -12.30
N ARG A 923 15.99 -33.88 -11.17
CA ARG A 923 15.81 -34.49 -9.84
C ARG A 923 14.68 -33.81 -9.05
N GLY A 924 14.25 -32.62 -9.48
CA GLY A 924 13.24 -31.79 -8.84
C GLY A 924 13.81 -30.72 -7.92
N ASN A 925 15.07 -30.30 -8.12
CA ASN A 925 15.68 -29.22 -7.33
C ASN A 925 15.73 -27.93 -8.15
N TRP A 926 15.42 -26.80 -7.50
CA TRP A 926 15.58 -25.48 -8.10
C TRP A 926 17.05 -25.07 -8.19
N LYS A 927 17.49 -24.66 -9.38
CA LYS A 927 18.82 -24.11 -9.65
C LYS A 927 18.70 -22.66 -10.12
N LYS A 928 19.39 -21.74 -9.44
CA LYS A 928 19.33 -20.29 -9.73
C LYS A 928 20.03 -19.96 -11.05
N VAL A 929 19.27 -19.47 -12.04
CA VAL A 929 19.73 -19.16 -13.40
C VAL A 929 19.88 -17.66 -13.70
N SER A 930 19.34 -16.78 -12.85
CA SER A 930 19.51 -15.31 -12.97
C SER A 930 19.83 -14.67 -11.62
N ALA A 931 20.29 -13.42 -11.65
CA ALA A 931 20.41 -12.53 -10.50
C ALA A 931 19.04 -12.11 -9.92
N GLU A 932 19.10 -11.29 -8.87
CA GLU A 932 17.94 -10.72 -8.18
C GLU A 932 17.02 -9.92 -9.12
N VAL A 933 15.72 -9.90 -8.82
CA VAL A 933 14.70 -9.24 -9.62
C VAL A 933 14.46 -7.81 -9.11
N PRO A 934 14.45 -6.78 -9.99
CA PRO A 934 14.47 -5.38 -9.55
C PRO A 934 13.16 -4.85 -8.94
N ASP A 935 12.07 -5.62 -8.91
CA ASP A 935 10.79 -5.28 -8.27
C ASP A 935 9.97 -6.58 -8.06
N GLY A 936 8.88 -6.52 -7.32
CA GLY A 936 7.93 -7.63 -7.17
C GLY A 936 7.36 -8.08 -8.52
N ILE A 937 7.36 -9.39 -8.76
CA ILE A 937 6.86 -10.01 -10.00
C ILE A 937 5.34 -10.10 -9.98
N ARG A 938 4.69 -9.63 -11.05
CA ARG A 938 3.26 -9.84 -11.32
C ARG A 938 3.02 -11.11 -12.15
N GLU A 939 3.84 -11.38 -13.15
CA GLU A 939 3.71 -12.56 -14.03
C GLU A 939 5.06 -12.88 -14.71
N LEU A 940 5.31 -14.16 -15.00
CA LEU A 940 6.49 -14.69 -15.70
C LEU A 940 6.06 -15.43 -16.97
N VAL A 941 6.74 -15.21 -18.10
CA VAL A 941 6.61 -16.08 -19.29
C VAL A 941 7.97 -16.42 -19.89
N PHE A 942 8.07 -17.57 -20.56
CA PHE A 942 9.21 -17.94 -21.38
C PHE A 942 8.90 -17.70 -22.86
N SER A 943 9.88 -17.18 -23.61
CA SER A 943 9.77 -17.03 -25.08
C SER A 943 11.16 -16.81 -25.69
N ASN A 944 11.47 -17.42 -26.84
CA ASN A 944 12.73 -17.21 -27.59
C ASN A 944 14.02 -17.32 -26.74
N ASN A 945 14.13 -18.35 -25.88
CA ASN A 945 15.22 -18.55 -24.92
C ASN A 945 15.47 -17.35 -23.95
N LYS A 946 14.41 -16.61 -23.65
CA LYS A 946 14.38 -15.52 -22.66
C LYS A 946 13.25 -15.75 -21.67
N LEU A 947 13.51 -15.43 -20.41
CA LEU A 947 12.46 -15.21 -19.41
C LEU A 947 12.05 -13.74 -19.42
N TYR A 948 10.74 -13.49 -19.47
CA TYR A 948 10.13 -12.17 -19.42
C TYR A 948 9.29 -12.05 -18.17
N ILE A 949 9.39 -10.90 -17.49
CA ILE A 949 8.54 -10.56 -16.35
C ILE A 949 7.88 -9.21 -16.55
N ILE A 950 6.63 -9.11 -16.11
CA ILE A 950 6.05 -7.82 -15.71
C ILE A 950 6.10 -7.70 -14.19
N THR A 951 6.43 -6.49 -13.73
CA THR A 951 6.53 -6.12 -12.33
C THR A 951 5.36 -5.23 -11.91
N TYR A 952 5.18 -5.00 -10.60
CA TYR A 952 4.06 -4.18 -10.11
C TYR A 952 4.23 -2.69 -10.40
N GLN A 953 5.45 -2.17 -10.33
CA GLN A 953 5.76 -0.74 -10.38
C GLN A 953 6.82 -0.41 -11.45
N ARG A 954 7.80 -1.31 -11.71
CA ARG A 954 8.95 -1.04 -12.60
C ARG A 954 8.83 -1.53 -14.05
N GLY A 955 7.62 -1.84 -14.52
CA GLY A 955 7.39 -2.21 -15.92
C GLY A 955 7.87 -3.61 -16.29
N MET A 956 8.42 -3.78 -17.49
CA MET A 956 8.81 -5.09 -18.05
C MET A 956 10.32 -5.27 -18.09
N PHE A 957 10.79 -6.47 -17.72
CA PHE A 957 12.19 -6.87 -17.83
C PHE A 957 12.30 -8.21 -18.56
N HIS A 958 13.47 -8.46 -19.15
CA HIS A 958 13.81 -9.77 -19.71
C HIS A 958 15.22 -10.21 -19.32
N VAL A 959 15.46 -11.52 -19.23
CA VAL A 959 16.80 -12.11 -19.12
C VAL A 959 16.96 -13.22 -20.15
N SER A 960 18.05 -13.17 -20.92
CA SER A 960 18.44 -14.25 -21.82
C SER A 960 19.03 -15.40 -21.00
N LEU A 961 18.48 -16.59 -21.15
CA LEU A 961 19.15 -17.79 -20.64
C LEU A 961 20.25 -18.14 -21.65
N GLY A 962 21.45 -18.42 -21.16
CA GLY A 962 22.58 -18.76 -22.03
C GLY A 962 22.29 -20.05 -22.81
N ASN A 963 22.83 -20.16 -24.02
CA ASN A 963 22.80 -21.43 -24.77
C ASN A 963 23.75 -22.45 -24.11
N GLU A 964 23.30 -23.06 -23.01
CA GLU A 964 23.87 -24.28 -22.47
C GLU A 964 23.65 -25.41 -23.50
N LYS A 965 24.61 -25.57 -24.41
CA LYS A 965 24.74 -26.80 -25.19
C LYS A 965 25.02 -27.94 -24.20
N GLY A 966 24.11 -28.92 -24.16
CA GLY A 966 24.35 -30.22 -23.51
C GLY A 966 25.35 -31.08 -24.28
#